data_AF-A0A940PW69-F1
#
_entry.id   AF-A0A940PW69-F1
#
_cell.length_a   1.000
_cell.length_b   1.000
_cell.length_c   1.000
_cell.angle_alpha   90.00
_cell.angle_beta   90.00
_cell.angle_gamma   90.00
#
_symmetry.space_group_name_H-M   'P 1'
#
loop_
_entity.id
_entity.type
_entity.pdbx_description
1 polymer ?
#
loop_
_entity_poly.entity_id
_entity_poly.type
_entity_poly.pdbx_seq_one_letter_code
_entity_poly.pdbx_strand_id
1 'polypeptide(L)'
;MENTKLASLRRFWYVVFRGTHKNNHLLFFVKSYIRYITPKCITRHLLKSQLNQFHKLSVKEQQYIQQRVEYYCKFTDNILLPADAPKLKDFTYRKKTSYVHDYVNSTYFFDAYEYIRYFSDDLRWAYNPGDVNYIFPVPEITKSRPLHPQDGNKNNILLNLDKVRHFTWVCDPFSWEEKECRIIFRGDIKGKPHRQRFIEMWQGHPLCDLAGTGHMPLYDHLYSRYIMAIEGNDVASNLKWVMSSNSVAVMPRPTCETWYMEGKLIPNYHYIEIAADYHDLIERINYYEAHPEEAKAIVEHAHEWVRQFQDKKRERLISLMVLDKYFRLTGQYATHKPPKKYFVNEIVKLSSQQRVNAQGKAREDVLRTATDLGYEVYNITNYKYSYGEDLRPHHYPVFSHWLANRQGKVFSKQVNTGDTILIQDFYLDYMQNIASESLHKGAKVIFLVHDIQCIRFNKKTGEIKKLNNASLLLVHTQAMKQKLTELGVTTPMKVLQLFDYYSSSAIVDIKETLQHKADIVFAGNLSKSEFLKNLIKDKTNEHIRFILYGILGDLNLENHGNIVYKGVFNPDDTSSIIGGWGLVWDGYDIYSCTGDYGNYLRYNASHKASLYLVCGIPLIVWTESSLASWVVQEGIGIVVPTLKHIDDIIQNLSNQQYEEMVLNARRIGMQLRKGEYLRQSLKNT
;
A
#
# COMPACT_ATOMS: atom_id res chain seq x y z
N MET A 1 49.53 18.32 47.06
CA MET A 1 49.41 16.88 47.35
C MET A 1 47.96 16.39 47.33
N GLU A 2 46.97 17.16 47.81
CA GLU A 2 45.54 16.77 47.74
C GLU A 2 45.00 16.68 46.31
N ASN A 3 45.31 17.64 45.43
CA ASN A 3 44.88 17.61 44.02
C ASN A 3 45.37 16.36 43.26
N THR A 4 46.57 15.87 43.59
CA THR A 4 47.16 14.69 42.94
C THR A 4 46.49 13.39 43.38
N LYS A 5 46.07 13.28 44.66
CA LYS A 5 45.31 12.13 45.17
C LYS A 5 43.88 12.12 44.62
N LEU A 6 43.21 13.28 44.54
CA LEU A 6 41.87 13.38 43.97
C LEU A 6 41.87 13.02 42.48
N ALA A 7 42.85 13.50 41.72
CA ALA A 7 43.04 13.15 40.32
C ALA A 7 43.31 11.64 40.13
N SER A 8 44.12 11.01 40.99
CA SER A 8 44.37 9.57 40.92
C SER A 8 43.14 8.74 41.28
N LEU A 9 42.32 9.18 42.24
CA LEU A 9 41.05 8.54 42.61
C LEU A 9 40.01 8.67 41.49
N ARG A 10 39.88 9.86 40.88
CA ARG A 10 38.98 10.08 39.72
C ARG A 10 39.38 9.22 38.53
N ARG A 11 40.69 9.11 38.26
CA ARG A 11 41.25 8.22 37.23
C ARG A 11 40.97 6.75 37.54
N PHE A 12 41.22 6.30 38.76
CA PHE A 12 40.95 4.93 39.19
C PHE A 12 39.45 4.61 39.03
N TRP A 13 38.58 5.47 39.54
CA TRP A 13 37.12 5.29 39.46
C TRP A 13 36.63 5.26 38.01
N TYR A 14 37.14 6.17 37.16
CA TYR A 14 36.82 6.16 35.74
C TYR A 14 37.26 4.84 35.09
N VAL A 15 38.52 4.45 35.21
CA VAL A 15 39.06 3.24 34.57
C VAL A 15 38.31 1.97 35.03
N VAL A 16 37.97 1.87 36.31
CA VAL A 16 37.29 0.68 36.88
C VAL A 16 35.81 0.62 36.50
N PHE A 17 35.08 1.73 36.56
CA PHE A 17 33.61 1.72 36.47
C PHE A 17 33.04 2.29 35.16
N ARG A 18 33.81 3.09 34.41
CA ARG A 18 33.32 3.80 33.21
C ARG A 18 34.24 3.72 31.98
N GLY A 19 35.50 3.36 32.17
CA GLY A 19 36.62 3.75 31.32
C GLY A 19 37.23 2.62 30.51
N THR A 20 36.40 1.82 29.83
CA THR A 20 36.89 0.97 28.74
C THR A 20 36.40 1.52 27.41
N HIS A 21 37.34 2.04 26.60
CA HIS A 21 37.15 2.49 25.21
C HIS A 21 36.55 1.41 24.28
N LYS A 22 36.56 0.17 24.76
CA LYS A 22 36.12 -0.99 24.03
C LYS A 22 34.80 -1.44 24.63
N ASN A 23 33.74 -1.35 23.84
CA ASN A 23 32.53 -2.15 24.07
C ASN A 23 32.95 -3.55 24.51
N ASN A 24 32.32 -4.09 25.57
CA ASN A 24 32.73 -5.37 26.15
C ASN A 24 32.67 -6.46 25.06
N HIS A 25 33.84 -6.79 24.50
CA HIS A 25 33.95 -7.69 23.36
C HIS A 25 33.46 -9.09 23.70
N LEU A 26 33.73 -9.56 24.92
CA LEU A 26 33.20 -10.83 25.42
C LEU A 26 31.67 -10.81 25.40
N LEU A 27 31.04 -9.76 25.94
CA LEU A 27 29.59 -9.60 25.93
C LEU A 27 29.02 -9.50 24.50
N PHE A 28 29.72 -8.81 23.60
CA PHE A 28 29.36 -8.73 22.18
C PHE A 28 29.35 -10.13 21.53
N PHE A 29 30.41 -10.91 21.72
CA PHE A 29 30.49 -12.25 21.14
C PHE A 29 29.47 -13.20 21.78
N VAL A 30 29.29 -13.17 23.11
CA VAL A 30 28.26 -13.99 23.78
C VAL A 30 26.87 -13.71 23.20
N LYS A 31 26.47 -12.43 23.09
CA LYS A 31 25.19 -12.05 22.46
C LYS A 31 25.10 -12.49 21.01
N SER A 32 26.18 -12.37 20.26
CA SER A 32 26.24 -12.73 18.84
C SER A 32 26.14 -14.23 18.61
N TYR A 33 26.80 -15.04 19.44
CA TYR A 33 26.65 -16.51 19.41
C TYR A 33 25.24 -16.95 19.79
N ILE A 34 24.64 -16.37 20.84
CA ILE A 34 23.23 -16.62 21.20
C ILE A 34 22.32 -16.33 20.00
N ARG A 35 22.55 -15.21 19.31
CA ARG A 35 21.79 -14.85 18.10
C ARG A 35 22.02 -15.84 16.97
N TYR A 36 23.24 -16.31 16.79
CA TYR A 36 23.61 -17.24 15.73
C TYR A 36 22.89 -18.59 15.88
N ILE A 37 22.84 -19.13 17.11
CA ILE A 37 22.17 -20.40 17.42
C ILE A 37 20.65 -20.28 17.53
N THR A 38 20.10 -19.06 17.65
CA THR A 38 18.64 -18.87 17.73
C THR A 38 17.99 -19.27 16.40
N PRO A 39 16.96 -20.15 16.39
CA PRO A 39 16.29 -20.57 15.15
C PRO A 39 15.77 -19.40 14.31
N LYS A 40 16.13 -19.36 13.02
CA LYS A 40 15.73 -18.29 12.08
C LYS A 40 14.20 -18.21 11.92
N CYS A 41 13.45 -19.30 12.12
CA CYS A 41 11.99 -19.30 12.04
C CYS A 41 11.34 -18.30 13.02
N ILE A 42 11.93 -18.12 14.21
CA ILE A 42 11.47 -17.16 15.22
C ILE A 42 11.63 -15.74 14.67
N THR A 43 12.82 -15.38 14.18
CA THR A 43 13.06 -14.02 13.66
C THR A 43 12.31 -13.74 12.36
N ARG A 44 12.17 -14.72 11.48
CA ARG A 44 11.34 -14.59 10.27
C ARG A 44 9.88 -14.30 10.59
N HIS A 45 9.32 -15.00 11.58
CA HIS A 45 7.95 -14.71 12.03
C HIS A 45 7.83 -13.30 12.62
N LEU A 46 8.87 -12.83 13.31
CA LEU A 46 8.91 -11.49 13.89
C LEU A 46 9.16 -10.37 12.87
N LEU A 47 9.69 -10.65 11.66
CA LEU A 47 10.05 -9.61 10.68
C LEU A 47 8.87 -8.69 10.36
N LYS A 48 7.71 -9.25 10.02
CA LYS A 48 6.51 -8.46 9.71
C LYS A 48 6.09 -7.59 10.90
N SER A 49 6.15 -8.13 12.12
CA SER A 49 5.82 -7.38 13.33
C SER A 49 6.82 -6.24 13.60
N GLN A 50 8.12 -6.47 13.40
CA GLN A 50 9.15 -5.45 13.55
C GLN A 50 8.99 -4.32 12.52
N LEU A 51 8.80 -4.66 11.24
CA LEU A 51 8.56 -3.67 10.19
C LEU A 51 7.27 -2.89 10.44
N ASN A 52 6.20 -3.56 10.90
CA ASN A 52 4.94 -2.90 11.25
C ASN A 52 5.05 -1.94 12.44
N GLN A 53 6.13 -1.97 13.24
CA GLN A 53 6.36 -0.95 14.27
C GLN A 53 6.50 0.44 13.64
N PHE A 54 7.03 0.54 12.41
CA PHE A 54 7.15 1.79 11.67
C PHE A 54 5.81 2.53 11.58
N HIS A 55 4.74 1.83 11.19
CA HIS A 55 3.41 2.42 11.03
C HIS A 55 2.74 2.84 12.35
N LYS A 56 3.29 2.44 13.50
CA LYS A 56 2.80 2.85 14.82
C LYS A 56 3.48 4.10 15.36
N LEU A 57 4.56 4.56 14.72
CA LEU A 57 5.30 5.74 15.13
C LEU A 57 4.58 7.02 14.69
N SER A 58 4.96 8.16 15.30
CA SER A 58 4.47 9.46 14.86
C SER A 58 4.90 9.78 13.42
N VAL A 59 4.13 10.62 12.71
CA VAL A 59 4.46 11.01 11.32
C VAL A 59 5.87 11.60 11.21
N LYS A 60 6.29 12.40 12.20
CA LYS A 60 7.64 12.99 12.26
C LYS A 60 8.74 11.92 12.36
N GLU A 61 8.53 10.90 13.19
CA GLU A 61 9.49 9.79 13.32
C GLU A 61 9.52 8.92 12.07
N GLN A 62 8.36 8.67 11.45
CA GLN A 62 8.29 7.94 10.19
C GLN A 62 9.10 8.64 9.09
N GLN A 63 8.90 9.96 8.93
CA GLN A 63 9.67 10.77 7.98
C GLN A 63 11.17 10.71 8.26
N TYR A 64 11.58 10.86 9.51
CA TYR A 64 13.00 10.79 9.90
C TYR A 64 13.64 9.42 9.59
N ILE A 65 12.94 8.33 9.92
CA ILE A 65 13.41 6.97 9.64
C ILE A 65 13.50 6.74 8.12
N GLN A 66 12.49 7.15 7.36
CA GLN A 66 12.45 7.01 5.92
C GLN A 66 13.61 7.75 5.25
N GLN A 67 13.89 8.99 5.66
CA GLN A 67 15.03 9.77 5.18
C GLN A 67 16.37 9.06 5.44
N ARG A 68 16.52 8.39 6.59
CA ARG A 68 17.73 7.61 6.88
C ARG A 68 17.83 6.35 6.02
N VAL A 69 16.72 5.63 5.81
CA VAL A 69 16.69 4.46 4.92
C VAL A 69 17.07 4.84 3.49
N GLU A 70 16.55 5.96 2.99
CA GLU A 70 16.90 6.52 1.67
C GLU A 70 18.35 6.98 1.60
N TYR A 71 18.87 7.55 2.68
CA TYR A 71 20.26 7.94 2.76
C TYR A 71 21.22 6.74 2.68
N TYR A 72 20.91 5.64 3.38
CA TYR A 72 21.75 4.44 3.40
C TYR A 72 21.61 3.59 2.15
N CYS A 73 20.41 3.50 1.59
CA CYS A 73 20.07 2.75 0.38
C CYS A 73 19.56 3.72 -0.68
N LYS A 74 20.48 4.29 -1.47
CA LYS A 74 20.24 5.42 -2.39
C LYS A 74 19.64 5.01 -3.73
N PHE A 75 19.88 3.80 -4.21
CA PHE A 75 19.32 3.36 -5.48
C PHE A 75 17.79 3.21 -5.41
N THR A 76 17.13 3.55 -6.51
CA THR A 76 15.66 3.54 -6.65
C THR A 76 15.19 2.60 -7.75
N ASP A 77 16.06 2.26 -8.69
CA ASP A 77 15.74 1.42 -9.83
C ASP A 77 15.71 -0.05 -9.43
N ASN A 78 14.89 -0.84 -10.13
CA ASN A 78 14.92 -2.29 -9.99
C ASN A 78 16.19 -2.84 -10.67
N ILE A 79 17.12 -3.38 -9.89
CA ILE A 79 18.42 -3.87 -10.37
C ILE A 79 18.51 -5.37 -10.11
N LEU A 80 18.70 -6.16 -11.17
CA LEU A 80 18.99 -7.59 -11.00
C LEU A 80 20.42 -7.77 -10.52
N LEU A 81 20.58 -8.52 -9.42
CA LEU A 81 21.91 -8.94 -8.97
C LEU A 81 22.52 -9.96 -9.95
N PRO A 82 23.85 -10.05 -10.02
CA PRO A 82 24.54 -11.12 -10.73
C PRO A 82 24.02 -12.50 -10.34
N ALA A 83 23.93 -13.43 -11.29
CA ALA A 83 23.34 -14.77 -11.07
C ALA A 83 24.12 -15.61 -10.05
N ASP A 84 25.41 -15.32 -9.89
CA ASP A 84 26.35 -15.90 -8.94
C ASP A 84 26.35 -15.22 -7.56
N ALA A 85 25.56 -14.16 -7.36
CA ALA A 85 25.44 -13.50 -6.06
C ALA A 85 25.02 -14.52 -4.97
N PRO A 86 25.76 -14.61 -3.85
CA PRO A 86 25.54 -15.65 -2.84
C PRO A 86 24.16 -15.55 -2.20
N LYS A 87 23.57 -16.68 -1.83
CA LYS A 87 22.33 -16.69 -1.05
C LYS A 87 22.64 -16.41 0.42
N LEU A 88 21.65 -15.89 1.16
CA LEU A 88 21.78 -15.64 2.60
C LEU A 88 22.07 -16.93 3.40
N LYS A 89 21.63 -18.09 2.92
CA LYS A 89 21.97 -19.38 3.54
C LYS A 89 23.45 -19.73 3.44
N ASP A 90 24.14 -19.24 2.42
CA ASP A 90 25.55 -19.54 2.17
C ASP A 90 26.45 -18.68 3.08
N PHE A 91 25.90 -17.59 3.63
CA PHE A 91 26.55 -16.75 4.63
C PHE A 91 26.61 -17.45 5.99
N THR A 92 27.61 -18.31 6.13
CA THR A 92 27.86 -19.14 7.32
C THR A 92 29.12 -18.71 8.03
N TYR A 93 29.13 -18.83 9.36
CA TYR A 93 30.33 -18.56 10.15
C TYR A 93 31.33 -19.70 9.96
N ARG A 94 32.43 -19.44 9.24
CA ARG A 94 33.56 -20.39 9.13
C ARG A 94 34.68 -19.93 10.04
N LYS A 95 34.97 -20.70 11.10
CA LYS A 95 36.15 -20.50 11.93
C LYS A 95 37.38 -20.92 11.10
N LYS A 96 38.10 -19.96 10.51
CA LYS A 96 39.46 -20.25 10.00
C LYS A 96 40.41 -20.35 11.20
N THR A 97 41.56 -20.98 10.98
CA THR A 97 42.46 -21.47 12.02
C THR A 97 43.59 -20.48 12.38
N SER A 98 43.44 -19.16 12.17
CA SER A 98 44.55 -18.20 12.35
C SER A 98 44.16 -16.92 13.12
N TYR A 99 44.69 -16.80 14.34
CA TYR A 99 44.29 -15.89 15.42
C TYR A 99 44.31 -14.37 15.17
N VAL A 100 44.99 -13.84 14.14
CA VAL A 100 45.22 -12.38 14.01
C VAL A 100 44.37 -11.72 12.92
N HIS A 101 43.97 -12.46 11.87
CA HIS A 101 43.08 -11.95 10.80
C HIS A 101 41.61 -12.43 10.94
N ASP A 102 41.32 -13.28 11.93
CA ASP A 102 39.96 -13.81 12.18
C ASP A 102 39.03 -12.82 12.92
N TYR A 103 39.59 -11.87 13.69
CA TYR A 103 38.80 -11.00 14.56
C TYR A 103 37.90 -10.03 13.79
N VAL A 104 38.48 -9.30 12.84
CA VAL A 104 37.78 -8.27 12.06
C VAL A 104 36.70 -8.90 11.17
N ASN A 105 36.99 -10.07 10.57
CA ASN A 105 36.00 -10.80 9.77
C ASN A 105 34.82 -11.32 10.62
N SER A 106 35.06 -11.65 11.90
CA SER A 106 34.00 -12.12 12.80
C SER A 106 33.04 -11.01 13.24
N THR A 107 33.51 -9.78 13.48
CA THR A 107 32.63 -8.66 13.89
C THR A 107 31.69 -8.28 12.76
N TYR A 108 32.21 -8.13 11.55
CA TYR A 108 31.43 -7.91 10.34
C TYR A 108 30.37 -8.99 10.11
N PHE A 109 30.76 -10.27 10.23
CA PHE A 109 29.84 -11.38 10.10
C PHE A 109 28.69 -11.27 11.10
N PHE A 110 28.99 -11.10 12.39
CA PHE A 110 27.95 -11.08 13.43
C PHE A 110 27.06 -9.85 13.37
N ASP A 111 27.60 -8.69 12.97
CA ASP A 111 26.82 -7.47 12.77
C ASP A 111 25.85 -7.59 11.60
N ALA A 112 26.27 -8.17 10.47
CA ALA A 112 25.38 -8.47 9.35
C ALA A 112 24.35 -9.55 9.73
N TYR A 113 24.80 -10.64 10.38
CA TYR A 113 23.95 -11.76 10.80
C TYR A 113 22.85 -11.35 11.77
N GLU A 114 23.08 -10.32 12.59
CA GLU A 114 22.05 -9.74 13.46
C GLU A 114 20.76 -9.40 12.70
N TYR A 115 20.88 -8.93 11.45
CA TYR A 115 19.75 -8.46 10.65
C TYR A 115 19.33 -9.47 9.56
N ILE A 116 20.28 -10.09 8.83
CA ILE A 116 19.92 -10.97 7.71
C ILE A 116 19.12 -12.22 8.15
N ARG A 117 19.25 -12.65 9.42
CA ARG A 117 18.50 -13.77 10.01
C ARG A 117 16.98 -13.58 10.07
N TYR A 118 16.49 -12.37 9.81
CA TYR A 118 15.07 -12.07 9.70
C TYR A 118 14.49 -12.42 8.32
N PHE A 119 15.33 -12.58 7.30
CA PHE A 119 14.90 -12.74 5.92
C PHE A 119 15.02 -14.21 5.45
N SER A 120 14.45 -14.50 4.28
CA SER A 120 14.47 -15.85 3.69
C SER A 120 15.89 -16.25 3.30
N ASP A 121 16.24 -17.52 3.54
CA ASP A 121 17.53 -18.11 3.18
C ASP A 121 17.82 -18.14 1.68
N ASP A 122 16.77 -18.05 0.85
CA ASP A 122 16.87 -18.08 -0.61
C ASP A 122 17.12 -16.72 -1.26
N LEU A 123 17.02 -15.63 -0.50
CA LEU A 123 17.39 -14.31 -0.98
C LEU A 123 18.90 -14.26 -1.22
N ARG A 124 19.30 -13.52 -2.24
CA ARG A 124 20.68 -13.24 -2.62
C ARG A 124 21.07 -11.83 -2.21
N TRP A 125 22.36 -11.63 -2.04
CA TRP A 125 22.91 -10.32 -1.74
C TRP A 125 24.35 -10.25 -2.23
N ALA A 126 24.84 -9.04 -2.43
CA ALA A 126 26.25 -8.77 -2.65
C ALA A 126 26.77 -8.01 -1.42
N TYR A 127 27.91 -8.46 -0.88
CA TYR A 127 28.38 -8.05 0.45
C TYR A 127 29.89 -7.91 0.49
N ASN A 128 30.36 -6.73 0.88
CA ASN A 128 31.76 -6.38 0.96
C ASN A 128 32.03 -5.54 2.24
N PRO A 129 32.34 -6.20 3.37
CA PRO A 129 32.39 -5.54 4.67
C PRO A 129 33.72 -4.85 5.01
N GLY A 130 34.58 -4.60 4.03
CA GLY A 130 35.87 -3.96 4.27
C GLY A 130 35.79 -2.44 4.48
N ASP A 131 36.97 -1.83 4.55
CA ASP A 131 37.13 -0.39 4.39
C ASP A 131 36.93 -0.07 2.90
N VAL A 132 35.77 0.47 2.53
CA VAL A 132 35.40 0.75 1.14
C VAL A 132 35.45 2.25 0.89
N ASN A 133 36.35 2.64 -0.02
CA ASN A 133 36.56 4.02 -0.48
C ASN A 133 36.41 4.12 -2.02
N TYR A 134 35.75 3.14 -2.63
CA TYR A 134 35.50 3.03 -4.07
C TYR A 134 34.05 2.64 -4.33
N ILE A 135 33.66 2.63 -5.60
CA ILE A 135 32.26 2.54 -6.03
C ILE A 135 31.99 1.18 -6.66
N PHE A 136 30.89 0.56 -6.26
CA PHE A 136 30.49 -0.74 -6.80
C PHE A 136 29.70 -0.62 -8.11
N PRO A 137 29.89 -1.54 -9.06
CA PRO A 137 29.10 -1.59 -10.29
C PRO A 137 27.66 -2.06 -10.05
N VAL A 138 27.43 -2.81 -8.97
CA VAL A 138 26.12 -3.35 -8.57
C VAL A 138 25.83 -3.02 -7.10
N PRO A 139 24.55 -3.02 -6.67
CA PRO A 139 24.17 -2.80 -5.28
C PRO A 139 24.84 -3.79 -4.31
N GLU A 140 25.83 -3.30 -3.57
CA GLU A 140 26.62 -4.05 -2.57
C GLU A 140 26.47 -3.46 -1.17
N ILE A 141 26.27 -4.33 -0.19
CA ILE A 141 26.19 -3.96 1.22
C ILE A 141 27.60 -3.83 1.80
N THR A 142 27.89 -2.69 2.42
CA THR A 142 29.21 -2.33 2.92
C THR A 142 29.15 -1.49 4.21
N LYS A 143 30.31 -1.34 4.87
CA LYS A 143 30.49 -0.52 6.09
C LYS A 143 30.62 0.96 5.75
N SER A 144 31.36 1.27 4.68
CA SER A 144 31.75 2.62 4.28
C SER A 144 31.60 2.86 2.78
N ARG A 145 31.56 4.13 2.38
CA ARG A 145 31.55 4.54 0.97
C ARG A 145 32.11 5.95 0.81
N PRO A 146 32.61 6.32 -0.38
CA PRO A 146 33.07 7.69 -0.66
C PRO A 146 31.89 8.67 -0.76
N LEU A 147 32.14 9.96 -0.48
CA LEU A 147 31.12 11.01 -0.36
C LEU A 147 30.91 11.89 -1.61
N HIS A 148 31.86 11.97 -2.56
CA HIS A 148 31.80 13.01 -3.58
C HIS A 148 30.76 12.74 -4.68
N PRO A 149 30.08 13.77 -5.23
CA PRO A 149 29.01 13.60 -6.22
C PRO A 149 29.45 12.94 -7.54
N GLN A 150 30.72 13.09 -7.91
CA GLN A 150 31.31 12.42 -9.08
C GLN A 150 31.39 10.90 -8.88
N ASP A 151 31.38 10.43 -7.64
CA ASP A 151 31.62 9.02 -7.33
C ASP A 151 30.37 8.17 -7.56
N GLY A 152 29.15 8.72 -7.58
CA GLY A 152 27.97 7.89 -7.89
C GLY A 152 27.75 6.71 -6.92
N ASN A 153 27.79 6.97 -5.61
CA ASN A 153 27.74 5.96 -4.52
C ASN A 153 26.39 5.28 -4.28
N LYS A 154 25.48 5.29 -5.26
CA LYS A 154 24.14 4.70 -5.14
C LYS A 154 24.17 3.18 -4.91
N ASN A 155 25.21 2.54 -5.41
CA ASN A 155 25.45 1.10 -5.33
C ASN A 155 26.22 0.68 -4.06
N ASN A 156 26.64 1.63 -3.22
CA ASN A 156 27.27 1.33 -1.94
C ASN A 156 26.23 1.50 -0.83
N ILE A 157 25.59 0.38 -0.46
CA ILE A 157 24.52 0.36 0.53
C ILE A 157 25.14 0.22 1.90
N LEU A 158 24.92 1.23 2.75
CA LEU A 158 25.47 1.24 4.08
C LEU A 158 24.64 0.35 5.00
N LEU A 159 25.31 -0.54 5.73
CA LEU A 159 24.76 -1.27 6.86
C LEU A 159 25.59 -0.96 8.11
N ASN A 160 24.97 -1.02 9.29
CA ASN A 160 25.66 -0.72 10.55
C ASN A 160 26.60 -1.88 10.94
N LEU A 161 27.84 -1.79 10.46
CA LEU A 161 28.88 -2.82 10.54
C LEU A 161 30.08 -2.35 11.39
N ASP A 162 30.79 -3.31 11.98
CA ASP A 162 31.88 -3.11 12.96
C ASP A 162 31.48 -2.17 14.11
N LYS A 163 30.24 -2.36 14.59
CA LYS A 163 29.59 -1.54 15.62
C LYS A 163 30.40 -1.47 16.90
N VAL A 164 30.98 -2.61 17.28
CA VAL A 164 31.73 -2.77 18.52
C VAL A 164 32.96 -1.85 18.57
N ARG A 165 33.54 -1.52 17.41
CA ARG A 165 34.70 -0.64 17.26
C ARG A 165 34.31 0.82 17.08
N HIS A 166 33.29 1.08 16.26
CA HIS A 166 32.95 2.43 15.82
C HIS A 166 31.93 3.12 16.74
N PHE A 167 30.93 2.41 17.26
CA PHE A 167 29.85 2.99 18.05
C PHE A 167 30.10 2.82 19.55
N THR A 168 31.22 3.37 20.01
CA THR A 168 31.55 3.52 21.44
C THR A 168 31.21 4.94 21.88
N TRP A 169 30.38 5.06 22.91
CA TRP A 169 30.04 6.35 23.52
C TRP A 169 30.77 6.49 24.85
N VAL A 170 31.40 7.63 25.09
CA VAL A 170 32.18 7.87 26.31
C VAL A 170 31.42 8.77 27.27
N CYS A 171 31.56 8.51 28.56
CA CYS A 171 31.10 9.43 29.60
C CYS A 171 32.29 10.28 30.03
N ASP A 172 32.52 11.41 29.37
CA ASP A 172 33.68 12.26 29.68
C ASP A 172 33.63 12.78 31.12
N PRO A 173 34.64 12.49 31.96
CA PRO A 173 34.63 12.99 33.32
C PRO A 173 34.95 14.48 33.37
N PHE A 174 35.64 15.06 32.39
CA PHE A 174 36.20 16.43 32.45
C PHE A 174 35.28 17.47 31.82
N SER A 175 35.12 18.63 32.47
CA SER A 175 34.55 19.82 31.82
C SER A 175 35.53 20.44 30.81
N TRP A 176 35.06 21.39 30.01
CA TRP A 176 35.91 22.12 29.06
C TRP A 176 37.08 22.83 29.76
N GLU A 177 36.80 23.47 30.89
CA GLU A 177 37.73 24.26 31.69
C GLU A 177 38.80 23.40 32.35
N GLU A 178 38.46 22.15 32.70
CA GLU A 178 39.39 21.19 33.30
C GLU A 178 40.38 20.62 32.28
N LYS A 179 40.09 20.71 30.97
CA LYS A 179 40.92 20.13 29.92
C LYS A 179 42.08 21.05 29.54
N GLU A 180 43.19 20.44 29.13
CA GLU A 180 44.35 21.14 28.57
C GLU A 180 44.11 21.57 27.12
N CYS A 181 44.61 22.77 26.79
CA CYS A 181 44.80 23.20 25.41
C CYS A 181 45.92 22.37 24.77
N ARG A 182 45.56 21.17 24.33
CA ARG A 182 46.46 20.21 23.70
C ARG A 182 45.77 19.52 22.54
N ILE A 183 46.52 19.33 21.47
CA ILE A 183 46.12 18.66 20.24
C ILE A 183 46.72 17.27 20.29
N ILE A 184 45.87 16.24 20.28
CA ILE A 184 46.33 14.86 20.35
C ILE A 184 45.98 14.05 19.11
N PHE A 185 46.90 13.19 18.71
CA PHE A 185 46.68 12.17 17.68
C PHE A 185 47.33 10.85 18.07
N ARG A 186 46.55 9.77 17.98
CA ARG A 186 47.02 8.39 18.10
C ARG A 186 46.37 7.57 16.99
N GLY A 187 47.15 7.15 16.01
CA GLY A 187 46.62 6.45 14.86
C GLY A 187 47.69 5.67 14.10
N ASP A 188 47.26 4.61 13.42
CA ASP A 188 48.14 3.89 12.50
C ASP A 188 48.55 4.82 11.34
N ILE A 189 49.85 4.94 11.13
CA ILE A 189 50.47 5.76 10.09
C ILE A 189 51.07 4.92 8.96
N LYS A 190 51.14 3.59 9.14
CA LYS A 190 51.75 2.72 8.14
C LYS A 190 50.88 2.70 6.89
N GLY A 191 51.51 2.99 5.74
CA GLY A 191 50.85 3.03 4.43
C GLY A 191 49.85 4.17 4.24
N LYS A 192 49.92 5.23 5.05
CA LYS A 192 48.97 6.36 5.04
C LYS A 192 49.72 7.69 4.92
N PRO A 193 50.10 8.11 3.69
CA PRO A 193 50.96 9.27 3.48
C PRO A 193 50.42 10.57 4.09
N HIS A 194 49.10 10.75 4.09
CA HIS A 194 48.45 11.91 4.69
C HIS A 194 48.62 11.97 6.22
N ARG A 195 48.60 10.83 6.92
CA ARG A 195 48.87 10.80 8.37
C ARG A 195 50.35 10.96 8.70
N GLN A 196 51.24 10.45 7.84
CA GLN A 196 52.68 10.64 7.99
C GLN A 196 53.04 12.13 7.85
N ARG A 197 52.54 12.77 6.79
CA ARG A 197 52.69 14.22 6.58
C ARG A 197 52.21 15.04 7.78
N PHE A 198 51.04 14.71 8.32
CA PHE A 198 50.51 15.39 9.51
C PHE A 198 51.46 15.30 10.71
N ILE A 199 52.02 14.11 10.99
CA ILE A 199 53.02 13.95 12.06
C ILE A 199 54.28 14.74 11.73
N GLU A 200 54.83 14.62 10.53
CA GLU A 200 56.07 15.31 10.11
C GLU A 200 55.96 16.83 10.24
N MET A 201 54.80 17.41 9.93
CA MET A 201 54.57 18.86 10.01
C MET A 201 54.50 19.38 11.45
N TRP A 202 53.91 18.62 12.36
CA TRP A 202 53.51 19.14 13.68
C TRP A 202 54.17 18.43 14.87
N GLN A 203 54.96 17.39 14.63
CA GLN A 203 55.75 16.73 15.66
C GLN A 203 56.76 17.71 16.28
N GLY A 204 56.73 17.83 17.61
CA GLY A 204 57.59 18.77 18.35
C GLY A 204 56.97 20.15 18.57
N HIS A 205 55.81 20.48 17.98
CA HIS A 205 55.10 21.72 18.27
C HIS A 205 54.56 21.70 19.73
N PRO A 206 54.68 22.78 20.53
CA PRO A 206 54.32 22.78 21.95
C PRO A 206 52.87 22.38 22.27
N LEU A 207 51.93 22.68 21.36
CA LEU A 207 50.51 22.32 21.50
C LEU A 207 50.21 20.87 21.06
N CYS A 208 51.14 20.17 20.42
CA CYS A 208 50.90 18.89 19.76
C CYS A 208 51.51 17.71 20.51
N ASP A 209 50.69 16.70 20.82
CA ASP A 209 51.13 15.39 21.28
C ASP A 209 50.68 14.33 20.29
N LEU A 210 51.56 14.06 19.33
CA LEU A 210 51.30 13.21 18.19
C LEU A 210 52.17 11.97 18.28
N ALA A 211 51.56 10.81 18.10
CA ALA A 211 52.29 9.56 17.96
C ALA A 211 51.53 8.64 16.99
N GLY A 212 52.25 7.65 16.45
CA GLY A 212 51.64 6.55 15.72
C GLY A 212 50.78 5.65 16.63
N THR A 213 50.84 4.32 16.43
CA THR A 213 50.20 3.35 17.35
C THR A 213 50.96 3.28 18.69
N GLY A 214 50.92 4.35 19.47
CA GLY A 214 51.37 4.41 20.85
C GLY A 214 50.20 4.18 21.82
N HIS A 215 50.44 3.48 22.92
CA HIS A 215 49.41 3.18 23.92
C HIS A 215 49.16 4.41 24.82
N MET A 216 48.10 5.15 24.54
CA MET A 216 47.56 6.17 25.45
C MET A 216 46.17 5.71 25.94
N PRO A 217 45.94 5.59 27.26
CA PRO A 217 44.62 5.34 27.82
C PRO A 217 43.58 6.36 27.34
N LEU A 218 42.32 5.93 27.19
CA LEU A 218 41.23 6.84 26.80
C LEU A 218 41.07 8.00 27.79
N TYR A 219 41.20 7.74 29.10
CA TYR A 219 41.12 8.80 30.12
C TYR A 219 42.09 9.95 29.83
N ASP A 220 43.30 9.64 29.35
CA ASP A 220 44.32 10.64 29.05
C ASP A 220 44.00 11.39 27.76
N HIS A 221 43.34 10.74 26.78
CA HIS A 221 42.82 11.44 25.61
C HIS A 221 41.76 12.48 26.00
N LEU A 222 40.87 12.11 26.93
CA LEU A 222 39.76 12.97 27.36
C LEU A 222 40.24 14.20 28.14
N TYR A 223 41.50 14.26 28.57
CA TYR A 223 42.02 15.46 29.20
C TYR A 223 42.42 16.56 28.20
N SER A 224 42.44 16.26 26.91
CA SER A 224 42.78 17.22 25.85
C SER A 224 41.54 17.86 25.23
N ARG A 225 41.55 19.17 24.98
CA ARG A 225 40.45 19.87 24.30
C ARG A 225 40.29 19.48 22.84
N TYR A 226 41.39 19.23 22.13
CA TYR A 226 41.38 19.01 20.68
C TYR A 226 41.91 17.62 20.33
N ILE A 227 41.07 16.83 19.66
CA ILE A 227 41.41 15.45 19.28
C ILE A 227 41.31 15.30 17.77
N MET A 228 42.41 14.90 17.15
CA MET A 228 42.51 14.76 15.70
C MET A 228 41.76 13.51 15.21
N ALA A 229 40.79 13.70 14.31
CA ALA A 229 40.00 12.64 13.69
C ALA A 229 40.36 12.46 12.21
N ILE A 230 41.63 12.15 11.93
CA ILE A 230 42.16 11.99 10.57
C ILE A 230 41.76 10.62 9.99
N GLU A 231 41.22 10.61 8.77
CA GLU A 231 40.80 9.39 8.07
C GLU A 231 41.94 8.38 7.88
N GLY A 232 41.58 7.09 7.85
CA GLY A 232 42.51 5.97 7.69
C GLY A 232 42.55 5.48 6.26
N ASN A 233 42.13 4.22 6.06
CA ASN A 233 41.82 3.71 4.73
C ASN A 233 40.47 4.23 4.22
N ASP A 234 39.50 4.36 5.13
CA ASP A 234 38.16 4.91 4.88
C ASP A 234 37.86 6.09 5.83
N VAL A 235 37.35 5.85 7.04
CA VAL A 235 36.93 6.87 8.00
C VAL A 235 37.83 6.86 9.24
N ALA A 236 37.82 7.97 9.98
CA ALA A 236 38.47 8.04 11.29
C ALA A 236 37.68 7.22 12.32
N SER A 237 38.25 6.09 12.77
CA SER A 237 37.56 5.22 13.74
C SER A 237 37.30 5.88 15.09
N ASN A 238 38.02 6.96 15.43
CA ASN A 238 37.86 7.67 16.68
C ASN A 238 36.76 8.74 16.70
N LEU A 239 36.34 9.24 15.54
CA LEU A 239 35.44 10.39 15.42
C LEU A 239 34.20 10.29 16.32
N LYS A 240 33.53 9.14 16.31
CA LYS A 240 32.27 8.90 17.01
C LYS A 240 32.40 9.00 18.53
N TRP A 241 33.50 8.48 19.10
CA TRP A 241 33.72 8.58 20.53
C TRP A 241 34.21 9.98 20.93
N VAL A 242 35.01 10.63 20.07
CA VAL A 242 35.44 12.02 20.29
C VAL A 242 34.21 12.94 20.32
N MET A 243 33.31 12.83 19.35
CA MET A 243 32.07 13.62 19.31
C MET A 243 31.10 13.31 20.45
N SER A 244 31.27 12.18 21.16
CA SER A 244 30.51 11.87 22.38
C SER A 244 31.18 12.35 23.66
N SER A 245 32.40 12.90 23.56
CA SER A 245 33.18 13.44 24.67
C SER A 245 32.99 14.95 24.79
N ASN A 246 33.57 15.55 25.82
CA ASN A 246 33.62 17.01 25.99
C ASN A 246 34.84 17.63 25.27
N SER A 247 35.50 16.88 24.40
CA SER A 247 36.58 17.36 23.52
C SER A 247 36.05 17.61 22.11
N VAL A 248 36.70 18.49 21.36
CA VAL A 248 36.33 18.85 20.00
C VAL A 248 37.09 17.99 18.99
N ALA A 249 36.36 17.40 18.06
CA ALA A 249 36.95 16.72 16.91
C ALA A 249 37.55 17.76 15.95
N VAL A 250 38.80 17.55 15.55
CA VAL A 250 39.51 18.38 14.57
C VAL A 250 39.89 17.49 13.38
N MET A 251 39.41 17.83 12.19
CA MET A 251 39.65 17.01 11.00
C MET A 251 39.46 17.79 9.70
N PRO A 252 40.12 17.36 8.61
CA PRO A 252 39.71 17.77 7.27
C PRO A 252 38.27 17.38 6.95
N ARG A 253 37.73 17.95 5.86
CA ARG A 253 36.43 17.53 5.33
C ARG A 253 36.42 16.01 5.09
N PRO A 254 35.41 15.27 5.60
CA PRO A 254 35.34 13.83 5.40
C PRO A 254 35.20 13.49 3.91
N THR A 255 35.97 12.48 3.47
CA THR A 255 35.91 11.98 2.09
C THR A 255 35.12 10.67 2.01
N CYS A 256 34.99 9.97 3.14
CA CYS A 256 34.22 8.76 3.27
C CYS A 256 33.15 8.87 4.36
N GLU A 257 32.13 8.03 4.26
CA GLU A 257 31.10 7.91 5.27
C GLU A 257 30.76 6.48 5.61
N THR A 258 30.15 6.30 6.77
CA THR A 258 29.61 5.06 7.31
C THR A 258 28.15 5.25 7.69
N TRP A 259 27.60 4.29 8.43
CA TRP A 259 26.30 4.43 9.09
C TRP A 259 26.14 5.71 9.92
N TYR A 260 27.22 6.38 10.34
CA TYR A 260 27.17 7.62 11.12
C TYR A 260 26.90 8.89 10.31
N MET A 261 26.75 8.75 8.98
CA MET A 261 26.38 9.83 8.07
C MET A 261 27.37 11.01 8.11
N GLU A 262 28.68 10.72 8.05
CA GLU A 262 29.75 11.71 8.07
C GLU A 262 29.55 12.82 7.02
N GLY A 263 28.94 12.49 5.87
CA GLY A 263 28.60 13.47 4.83
C GLY A 263 27.55 14.52 5.20
N LYS A 264 26.87 14.36 6.34
CA LYS A 264 25.93 15.35 6.88
C LYS A 264 26.54 16.19 8.01
N LEU A 265 27.81 15.96 8.36
CA LEU A 265 28.48 16.79 9.35
C LEU A 265 28.74 18.19 8.77
N ILE A 266 28.38 19.21 9.54
CA ILE A 266 28.56 20.61 9.16
C ILE A 266 29.88 21.09 9.77
N PRO A 267 30.82 21.60 8.95
CA PRO A 267 32.09 22.11 9.43
C PRO A 267 31.87 23.33 10.33
N ASN A 268 32.67 23.44 11.39
CA ASN A 268 32.63 24.50 12.40
C ASN A 268 31.33 24.58 13.19
N TYR A 269 30.50 23.54 13.08
CA TYR A 269 29.27 23.37 13.83
C TYR A 269 29.30 22.04 14.59
N HIS A 270 29.63 20.91 13.93
CA HIS A 270 29.79 19.60 14.58
C HIS A 270 31.25 19.23 14.89
N TYR A 271 32.21 19.84 14.19
CA TYR A 271 33.65 19.61 14.33
C TYR A 271 34.42 20.84 13.83
N ILE A 272 35.69 20.98 14.20
CA ILE A 272 36.58 22.02 13.66
C ILE A 272 37.16 21.52 12.34
N GLU A 273 36.78 22.19 11.24
CA GLU A 273 37.38 21.91 9.93
C GLU A 273 38.76 22.55 9.82
N ILE A 274 39.70 21.80 9.26
CA ILE A 274 41.05 22.25 8.89
C ILE A 274 41.32 21.88 7.42
N ALA A 275 42.31 22.52 6.82
CA ALA A 275 42.75 22.23 5.46
C ALA A 275 43.22 20.77 5.32
N ALA A 276 43.02 20.20 4.12
CA ALA A 276 43.35 18.80 3.82
C ALA A 276 44.86 18.50 3.88
N ASP A 277 45.70 19.52 3.74
CA ASP A 277 47.15 19.48 3.90
C ASP A 277 47.62 19.97 5.28
N TYR A 278 46.69 20.28 6.19
CA TYR A 278 46.90 20.60 7.60
C TYR A 278 47.65 21.91 7.90
N HIS A 279 47.84 22.80 6.92
CA HIS A 279 48.65 24.01 7.10
C HIS A 279 48.05 25.01 8.11
N ASP A 280 46.72 25.04 8.25
CA ASP A 280 45.96 25.98 9.07
C ASP A 280 45.70 25.49 10.50
N LEU A 281 46.19 24.30 10.88
CA LEU A 281 45.86 23.67 12.16
C LEU A 281 46.03 24.60 13.37
N ILE A 282 47.22 25.17 13.54
CA ILE A 282 47.55 25.97 14.72
C ILE A 282 46.79 27.29 14.73
N GLU A 283 46.60 27.92 13.58
CA GLU A 283 45.79 29.13 13.44
C GLU A 283 44.35 28.87 13.90
N ARG A 284 43.77 27.76 13.44
CA ARG A 284 42.40 27.33 13.79
C ARG A 284 42.27 27.04 15.29
N ILE A 285 43.24 26.34 15.89
CA ILE A 285 43.22 26.08 17.34
C ILE A 285 43.35 27.37 18.15
N ASN A 286 44.26 28.27 17.77
CA ASN A 286 44.42 29.56 18.45
C ASN A 286 43.14 30.41 18.38
N TYR A 287 42.42 30.37 17.24
CA TYR A 287 41.13 31.02 17.12
C TYR A 287 40.12 30.50 18.15
N TYR A 288 39.94 29.19 18.29
CA TYR A 288 38.96 28.61 19.23
C TYR A 288 39.39 28.71 20.70
N GLU A 289 40.68 28.81 20.99
CA GLU A 289 41.16 29.16 22.33
C GLU A 289 40.86 30.62 22.69
N ALA A 290 40.91 31.53 21.72
CA ALA A 290 40.47 32.91 21.90
C ALA A 290 38.93 33.05 21.96
N HIS A 291 38.20 32.07 21.43
CA HIS A 291 36.73 32.04 21.37
C HIS A 291 36.15 30.74 21.97
N PRO A 292 36.36 30.47 23.28
CA PRO A 292 36.03 29.19 23.90
C PRO A 292 34.53 28.86 23.85
N GLU A 293 33.66 29.87 23.83
CA GLU A 293 32.21 29.66 23.73
C GLU A 293 31.80 29.07 22.39
N GLU A 294 32.50 29.38 21.29
CA GLU A 294 32.26 28.74 19.99
C GLU A 294 32.70 27.28 20.00
N ALA A 295 33.83 26.97 20.65
CA ALA A 295 34.31 25.59 20.77
C ALA A 295 33.37 24.72 21.62
N LYS A 296 32.84 25.28 22.71
CA LYS A 296 31.81 24.63 23.55
C LYS A 296 30.53 24.39 22.77
N ALA A 297 30.06 25.36 21.98
CA ALA A 297 28.89 25.17 21.12
C ALA A 297 29.10 24.02 20.14
N ILE A 298 30.31 23.87 19.57
CA ILE A 298 30.64 22.71 18.71
C ILE A 298 30.51 21.39 19.47
N VAL A 299 30.96 21.31 20.73
CA VAL A 299 30.77 20.11 21.57
C VAL A 299 29.29 19.81 21.79
N GLU A 300 28.47 20.82 22.08
CA GLU A 300 27.03 20.65 22.29
C GLU A 300 26.32 20.11 21.05
N HIS A 301 26.61 20.68 19.87
CA HIS A 301 26.08 20.21 18.60
C HIS A 301 26.60 18.79 18.25
N ALA A 302 27.85 18.47 18.59
CA ALA A 302 28.38 17.11 18.42
C ALA A 302 27.61 16.10 19.29
N HIS A 303 27.26 16.46 20.54
CA HIS A 303 26.42 15.62 21.40
C HIS A 303 25.02 15.45 20.85
N GLU A 304 24.40 16.53 20.32
CA GLU A 304 23.12 16.47 19.60
C GLU A 304 23.16 15.47 18.45
N TRP A 305 24.21 15.55 17.65
CA TRP A 305 24.43 14.64 16.54
C TRP A 305 24.56 13.18 17.02
N VAL A 306 25.33 12.92 18.07
CA VAL A 306 25.53 11.57 18.64
C VAL A 306 24.22 10.98 19.16
N ARG A 307 23.38 11.78 19.84
CA ARG A 307 22.12 11.30 20.46
C ARG A 307 21.21 10.56 19.48
N GLN A 308 21.22 10.95 18.21
CA GLN A 308 20.33 10.35 17.19
C GLN A 308 20.61 8.86 16.94
N PHE A 309 21.83 8.37 17.25
CA PHE A 309 22.27 6.98 17.03
C PHE A 309 22.17 6.09 18.28
N GLN A 310 21.76 6.64 19.43
CA GLN A 310 21.72 5.91 20.70
C GLN A 310 20.44 5.07 20.88
N ASP A 311 19.38 5.32 20.09
CA ASP A 311 18.14 4.54 20.11
C ASP A 311 18.31 3.20 19.38
N LYS A 312 18.66 2.15 20.15
CA LYS A 312 18.86 0.80 19.64
C LYS A 312 17.64 0.16 18.98
N LYS A 313 16.41 0.60 19.31
CA LYS A 313 15.20 0.08 18.66
C LYS A 313 15.05 0.71 17.28
N ARG A 314 15.23 2.03 17.19
CA ARG A 314 15.23 2.77 15.92
C ARG A 314 16.33 2.30 14.98
N GLU A 315 17.57 2.15 15.46
CA GLU A 315 18.69 1.68 14.62
C GLU A 315 18.43 0.29 14.03
N ARG A 316 17.79 -0.60 14.80
CA ARG A 316 17.41 -1.93 14.33
C ARG A 316 16.32 -1.85 13.26
N LEU A 317 15.29 -1.04 13.48
CA LEU A 317 14.21 -0.82 12.51
C LEU A 317 14.77 -0.29 11.18
N ILE A 318 15.62 0.75 11.24
CA ILE A 318 16.28 1.30 10.05
C ILE A 318 17.12 0.23 9.34
N SER A 319 17.91 -0.57 10.07
CA SER A 319 18.72 -1.65 9.48
C SER A 319 17.87 -2.70 8.75
N LEU A 320 16.74 -3.11 9.36
CA LEU A 320 15.79 -4.03 8.73
C LEU A 320 15.12 -3.40 7.51
N MET A 321 14.75 -2.12 7.56
CA MET A 321 14.14 -1.41 6.43
C MET A 321 15.12 -1.19 5.26
N VAL A 322 16.41 -0.95 5.54
CA VAL A 322 17.46 -0.88 4.52
C VAL A 322 17.59 -2.20 3.77
N LEU A 323 17.64 -3.32 4.50
CA LEU A 323 17.69 -4.66 3.88
C LEU A 323 16.38 -5.00 3.15
N ASP A 324 15.23 -4.64 3.72
CA ASP A 324 13.93 -4.83 3.07
C ASP A 324 13.83 -4.07 1.74
N LYS A 325 14.25 -2.79 1.74
CA LYS A 325 14.35 -1.98 0.52
C LYS A 325 15.31 -2.64 -0.48
N TYR A 326 16.48 -3.09 -0.03
CA TYR A 326 17.46 -3.76 -0.87
C TYR A 326 16.90 -5.02 -1.56
N PHE A 327 16.29 -5.95 -0.82
CA PHE A 327 15.72 -7.18 -1.39
C PHE A 327 14.53 -6.93 -2.32
N ARG A 328 13.74 -5.87 -2.04
CA ARG A 328 12.64 -5.44 -2.91
C ARG A 328 13.14 -4.89 -4.24
N LEU A 329 14.07 -3.94 -4.20
CA LEU A 329 14.61 -3.30 -5.40
C LEU A 329 15.56 -4.21 -6.19
N THR A 330 16.04 -5.31 -5.58
CA THR A 330 16.75 -6.36 -6.32
C THR A 330 15.83 -7.44 -6.91
N GLY A 331 14.51 -7.25 -6.81
CA GLY A 331 13.50 -8.12 -7.42
C GLY A 331 13.35 -9.49 -6.74
N GLN A 332 13.73 -9.63 -5.47
CA GLN A 332 13.90 -10.94 -4.83
C GLN A 332 12.79 -11.35 -3.87
N TYR A 333 11.97 -10.41 -3.40
CA TYR A 333 10.79 -10.77 -2.65
C TYR A 333 9.76 -11.41 -3.56
N ALA A 334 9.50 -12.69 -3.29
CA ALA A 334 8.48 -13.52 -3.91
C ALA A 334 8.28 -13.22 -5.40
N THR A 335 9.06 -13.93 -6.24
CA THR A 335 8.66 -14.39 -7.57
C THR A 335 7.62 -13.49 -8.24
N HIS A 336 8.00 -12.61 -9.15
CA HIS A 336 7.02 -12.01 -10.07
C HIS A 336 6.39 -13.13 -10.93
N LYS A 337 5.46 -13.87 -10.33
CA LYS A 337 4.25 -14.20 -11.03
C LYS A 337 3.62 -12.84 -11.32
N PRO A 338 3.31 -12.54 -12.59
CA PRO A 338 2.63 -11.30 -12.92
C PRO A 338 1.40 -11.16 -12.00
N PRO A 339 1.08 -9.94 -11.54
CA PRO A 339 -0.08 -9.71 -10.69
C PRO A 339 -1.30 -10.40 -11.27
N LYS A 340 -1.93 -11.26 -10.47
CA LYS A 340 -3.09 -12.01 -10.89
C LYS A 340 -4.34 -11.18 -10.67
N LYS A 341 -5.33 -11.42 -11.52
CA LYS A 341 -6.68 -10.89 -11.36
C LYS A 341 -7.56 -12.02 -10.84
N TYR A 342 -8.26 -11.79 -9.74
CA TYR A 342 -9.15 -12.77 -9.11
C TYR A 342 -10.57 -12.24 -9.09
N PHE A 343 -11.52 -13.07 -9.51
CA PHE A 343 -12.94 -12.80 -9.31
C PHE A 343 -13.46 -13.73 -8.21
N VAL A 344 -13.79 -13.17 -7.04
CA VAL A 344 -14.31 -13.96 -5.92
C VAL A 344 -15.82 -14.05 -6.06
N ASN A 345 -16.28 -15.23 -6.46
CA ASN A 345 -17.67 -15.49 -6.80
C ASN A 345 -18.36 -16.30 -5.71
N GLU A 346 -19.49 -15.82 -5.17
CA GLU A 346 -20.33 -16.64 -4.30
C GLU A 346 -21.21 -17.57 -5.15
N ILE A 347 -21.06 -18.88 -4.96
CA ILE A 347 -22.03 -19.87 -5.49
C ILE A 347 -23.05 -20.15 -4.39
N VAL A 348 -24.28 -19.71 -4.65
CA VAL A 348 -25.44 -20.12 -3.85
C VAL A 348 -26.09 -21.33 -4.52
N LYS A 349 -26.05 -22.50 -3.89
CA LYS A 349 -26.85 -23.65 -4.35
C LYS A 349 -28.31 -23.42 -3.99
N LEU A 350 -29.12 -22.97 -4.96
CA LEU A 350 -30.57 -22.74 -4.84
C LEU A 350 -31.37 -23.89 -5.47
N SER A 351 -32.63 -24.07 -5.06
CA SER A 351 -33.59 -24.94 -5.75
C SER A 351 -33.92 -24.37 -7.15
N SER A 352 -34.31 -25.25 -8.07
CA SER A 352 -34.45 -25.00 -9.52
C SER A 352 -35.33 -23.81 -9.94
N GLN A 353 -36.22 -23.30 -9.08
CA GLN A 353 -37.14 -22.21 -9.41
C GLN A 353 -36.53 -20.79 -9.39
N GLN A 354 -35.35 -20.57 -8.80
CA GLN A 354 -34.77 -19.22 -8.66
C GLN A 354 -33.79 -18.82 -9.78
N ARG A 355 -33.53 -19.71 -10.76
CA ARG A 355 -32.67 -19.43 -11.92
C ARG A 355 -33.25 -18.41 -12.92
N VAL A 356 -34.53 -18.01 -12.76
CA VAL A 356 -35.25 -17.15 -13.72
C VAL A 356 -35.26 -15.66 -13.30
N ASN A 357 -34.58 -15.28 -12.22
CA ASN A 357 -34.61 -13.92 -11.68
C ASN A 357 -33.51 -13.01 -12.28
N ALA A 358 -33.85 -11.74 -12.55
CA ALA A 358 -32.94 -10.73 -13.12
C ALA A 358 -31.62 -10.53 -12.33
N GLN A 359 -31.63 -10.78 -11.01
CA GLN A 359 -30.43 -10.70 -10.16
C GLN A 359 -29.41 -11.81 -10.48
N GLY A 360 -29.87 -12.97 -10.96
CA GLY A 360 -28.99 -14.05 -11.42
C GLY A 360 -28.25 -13.66 -12.70
N LYS A 361 -28.99 -13.13 -13.67
CA LYS A 361 -28.45 -12.72 -14.98
C LYS A 361 -27.33 -11.67 -14.86
N ALA A 362 -27.55 -10.61 -14.07
CA ALA A 362 -26.53 -9.57 -13.85
C ALA A 362 -25.21 -10.15 -13.31
N ARG A 363 -25.29 -11.08 -12.34
CA ARG A 363 -24.11 -11.72 -11.74
C ARG A 363 -23.40 -12.65 -12.72
N GLU A 364 -24.15 -13.39 -13.53
CA GLU A 364 -23.60 -14.28 -14.56
C GLU A 364 -22.89 -13.48 -15.66
N ASP A 365 -23.44 -12.35 -16.06
CA ASP A 365 -22.85 -11.47 -17.07
C ASP A 365 -21.58 -10.76 -16.56
N VAL A 366 -21.54 -10.41 -15.26
CA VAL A 366 -20.31 -9.95 -14.59
C VAL A 366 -19.25 -11.06 -14.58
N LEU A 367 -19.62 -12.29 -14.19
CA LEU A 367 -18.73 -13.45 -14.19
C LEU A 367 -18.14 -13.70 -15.59
N ARG A 368 -18.99 -13.63 -16.62
CA ARG A 368 -18.56 -13.76 -18.02
C ARG A 368 -17.55 -12.69 -18.38
N THR A 369 -17.85 -11.42 -18.09
CA THR A 369 -16.94 -10.30 -18.38
C THR A 369 -15.60 -10.45 -17.66
N ALA A 370 -15.62 -10.82 -16.37
CA ALA A 370 -14.40 -11.02 -15.58
C ALA A 370 -13.55 -12.16 -16.17
N THR A 371 -14.18 -13.28 -16.54
CA THR A 371 -13.52 -14.42 -17.19
C THR A 371 -12.88 -14.01 -18.51
N ASP A 372 -13.61 -13.29 -19.37
CA ASP A 372 -13.10 -12.80 -20.66
C ASP A 372 -11.93 -11.81 -20.50
N LEU A 373 -11.83 -11.12 -19.36
CA LEU A 373 -10.73 -10.22 -19.02
C LEU A 373 -9.54 -10.93 -18.34
N GLY A 374 -9.58 -12.26 -18.25
CA GLY A 374 -8.51 -13.07 -17.67
C GLY A 374 -8.51 -13.13 -16.14
N TYR A 375 -9.64 -12.85 -15.48
CA TYR A 375 -9.75 -13.06 -14.04
C TYR A 375 -9.84 -14.56 -13.72
N GLU A 376 -8.99 -15.02 -12.79
CA GLU A 376 -9.10 -16.34 -12.19
C GLU A 376 -10.31 -16.35 -11.24
N VAL A 377 -11.31 -17.17 -11.57
CA VAL A 377 -12.54 -17.27 -10.78
C VAL A 377 -12.30 -18.14 -9.55
N TYR A 378 -12.51 -17.58 -8.37
CA TYR A 378 -12.49 -18.32 -7.11
C TYR A 378 -13.90 -18.43 -6.55
N ASN A 379 -14.46 -19.63 -6.63
CA ASN A 379 -15.81 -19.90 -6.16
C ASN A 379 -15.83 -20.19 -4.66
N ILE A 380 -16.65 -19.45 -3.92
CA ILE A 380 -16.97 -19.69 -2.52
C ILE A 380 -18.35 -20.31 -2.47
N THR A 381 -18.42 -21.57 -2.05
CA THR A 381 -19.70 -22.25 -1.91
C THR A 381 -20.37 -21.84 -0.61
N ASN A 382 -21.60 -21.35 -0.72
CA ASN A 382 -22.48 -21.07 0.41
C ASN A 382 -23.78 -21.87 0.28
N TYR A 383 -24.14 -22.60 1.33
CA TYR A 383 -25.37 -23.40 1.39
C TYR A 383 -26.48 -22.56 2.03
N LYS A 384 -27.28 -21.87 1.22
CA LYS A 384 -28.52 -21.24 1.70
C LYS A 384 -29.65 -22.27 1.67
N TYR A 385 -30.40 -22.42 2.76
CA TYR A 385 -31.72 -23.05 2.71
C TYR A 385 -32.71 -22.05 2.11
N SER A 386 -33.54 -22.51 1.18
CA SER A 386 -34.64 -21.73 0.60
C SER A 386 -35.61 -21.31 1.72
N TYR A 387 -35.81 -20.01 1.92
CA TYR A 387 -37.01 -19.50 2.58
C TYR A 387 -37.55 -18.31 1.79
N GLY A 388 -38.89 -18.29 1.70
CA GLY A 388 -39.69 -17.32 0.97
C GLY A 388 -39.57 -15.89 1.51
N GLU A 389 -40.35 -15.01 0.92
CA GLU A 389 -40.12 -13.58 0.72
C GLU A 389 -40.11 -12.66 1.96
N ASP A 390 -40.00 -13.22 3.16
CA ASP A 390 -39.88 -12.46 4.40
C ASP A 390 -38.43 -12.13 4.74
N LEU A 391 -38.08 -10.88 4.51
CA LEU A 391 -36.83 -10.23 4.93
C LEU A 391 -36.71 -10.20 6.47
N ARG A 392 -36.28 -11.31 7.07
CA ARG A 392 -35.62 -11.33 8.39
C ARG A 392 -34.26 -12.01 8.25
N PRO A 393 -33.15 -11.37 8.66
CA PRO A 393 -31.87 -12.07 8.76
C PRO A 393 -31.98 -13.04 9.95
N HIS A 394 -31.04 -13.99 10.06
CA HIS A 394 -30.54 -14.61 11.31
C HIS A 394 -30.58 -16.14 11.46
N HIS A 395 -30.73 -16.97 10.43
CA HIS A 395 -30.34 -18.38 10.58
C HIS A 395 -29.62 -18.94 9.34
N TYR A 396 -28.40 -18.46 9.11
CA TYR A 396 -27.44 -19.22 8.30
C TYR A 396 -27.02 -20.45 9.10
N PRO A 397 -27.02 -21.67 8.53
CA PRO A 397 -26.50 -22.82 9.24
C PRO A 397 -25.02 -22.54 9.55
N VAL A 398 -24.65 -22.55 10.83
CA VAL A 398 -23.30 -22.21 11.35
C VAL A 398 -22.20 -22.89 10.53
N PHE A 399 -22.45 -24.13 10.09
CA PHE A 399 -21.57 -24.90 9.23
C PHE A 399 -21.27 -24.24 7.87
N SER A 400 -22.29 -23.70 7.18
CA SER A 400 -22.12 -23.03 5.88
C SER A 400 -21.25 -21.78 5.98
N HIS A 401 -21.47 -20.96 7.02
CA HIS A 401 -20.70 -19.76 7.28
C HIS A 401 -19.25 -20.10 7.67
N TRP A 402 -19.06 -21.14 8.49
CA TRP A 402 -17.73 -21.65 8.81
C TRP A 402 -16.99 -22.13 7.56
N LEU A 403 -17.66 -22.86 6.66
CA LEU A 403 -17.07 -23.37 5.42
C LEU A 403 -16.70 -22.22 4.46
N ALA A 404 -17.56 -21.21 4.31
CA ALA A 404 -17.29 -20.03 3.50
C ALA A 404 -16.07 -19.25 4.03
N ASN A 405 -15.99 -19.04 5.35
CA ASN A 405 -14.81 -18.43 5.97
C ASN A 405 -13.54 -19.26 5.78
N ARG A 406 -13.63 -20.60 5.84
CA ARG A 406 -12.48 -21.47 5.60
C ARG A 406 -11.99 -21.38 4.15
N GLN A 407 -12.91 -21.39 3.18
CA GLN A 407 -12.60 -21.15 1.77
C GLN A 407 -11.95 -19.77 1.58
N GLY A 408 -12.50 -18.72 2.20
CA GLY A 408 -11.92 -17.37 2.19
C GLY A 408 -10.49 -17.33 2.73
N LYS A 409 -10.22 -17.99 3.86
CA LYS A 409 -8.84 -18.10 4.40
C LYS A 409 -7.89 -18.87 3.47
N VAL A 410 -8.38 -19.88 2.75
CA VAL A 410 -7.58 -20.60 1.75
C VAL A 410 -7.26 -19.68 0.58
N PHE A 411 -8.26 -18.96 0.06
CA PHE A 411 -8.07 -17.94 -0.97
C PHE A 411 -7.07 -16.87 -0.53
N SER A 412 -7.22 -16.32 0.67
CA SER A 412 -6.32 -15.29 1.16
C SER A 412 -4.87 -15.76 1.21
N LYS A 413 -4.56 -17.07 1.35
CA LYS A 413 -3.17 -17.56 1.33
C LYS A 413 -2.49 -17.43 -0.02
N GLN A 414 -3.23 -17.53 -1.12
CA GLN A 414 -2.69 -17.44 -2.49
C GLN A 414 -2.56 -16.00 -3.01
N VAL A 415 -3.22 -15.02 -2.36
CA VAL A 415 -3.11 -13.60 -2.71
C VAL A 415 -1.71 -13.04 -2.40
N ASN A 416 -1.16 -12.31 -3.37
CA ASN A 416 0.14 -11.64 -3.30
C ASN A 416 -0.01 -10.12 -3.44
N THR A 417 1.08 -9.40 -3.17
CA THR A 417 1.14 -7.95 -3.37
C THR A 417 0.96 -7.60 -4.85
N GLY A 418 0.12 -6.61 -5.15
CA GLY A 418 -0.18 -6.17 -6.51
C GLY A 418 -1.33 -6.91 -7.19
N ASP A 419 -1.78 -8.06 -6.67
CA ASP A 419 -2.95 -8.78 -7.23
C ASP A 419 -4.20 -7.89 -7.20
N THR A 420 -5.10 -8.08 -8.17
CA THR A 420 -6.39 -7.37 -8.22
C THR A 420 -7.53 -8.34 -7.91
N ILE A 421 -8.44 -7.96 -7.03
CA ILE A 421 -9.53 -8.81 -6.55
C ILE A 421 -10.86 -8.08 -6.76
N LEU A 422 -11.72 -8.65 -7.60
CA LEU A 422 -13.06 -8.17 -7.87
C LEU A 422 -14.08 -8.98 -7.05
N ILE A 423 -14.92 -8.29 -6.28
CA ILE A 423 -15.96 -8.87 -5.42
C ILE A 423 -17.30 -8.18 -5.68
N GLN A 424 -18.36 -8.94 -5.96
CA GLN A 424 -19.71 -8.41 -6.16
C GLN A 424 -20.58 -8.44 -4.88
N ASP A 425 -20.32 -9.37 -3.96
CA ASP A 425 -21.14 -9.61 -2.76
C ASP A 425 -20.48 -9.16 -1.46
N PHE A 426 -20.04 -7.91 -1.44
CA PHE A 426 -19.24 -7.37 -0.35
C PHE A 426 -19.99 -7.31 1.00
N TYR A 427 -21.31 -7.46 1.04
CA TYR A 427 -22.09 -7.39 2.28
C TYR A 427 -21.79 -8.51 3.27
N LEU A 428 -21.32 -9.66 2.77
CA LEU A 428 -21.13 -10.86 3.58
C LEU A 428 -19.83 -10.75 4.39
N ASP A 429 -19.88 -11.10 5.68
CA ASP A 429 -18.74 -10.90 6.58
C ASP A 429 -17.49 -11.67 6.14
N TYR A 430 -17.66 -12.85 5.53
CA TYR A 430 -16.53 -13.61 5.00
C TYR A 430 -15.92 -12.96 3.74
N MET A 431 -16.72 -12.25 2.93
CA MET A 431 -16.20 -11.45 1.81
C MET A 431 -15.45 -10.22 2.31
N GLN A 432 -15.92 -9.60 3.39
CA GLN A 432 -15.22 -8.52 4.08
C GLN A 432 -13.87 -8.98 4.66
N ASN A 433 -13.82 -10.18 5.23
CA ASN A 433 -12.57 -10.77 5.73
C ASN A 433 -11.57 -10.99 4.59
N ILE A 434 -12.02 -11.51 3.44
CA ILE A 434 -11.17 -11.67 2.25
C ILE A 434 -10.64 -10.31 1.78
N ALA A 435 -11.51 -9.30 1.69
CA ALA A 435 -11.12 -7.96 1.28
C ALA A 435 -10.04 -7.38 2.20
N SER A 436 -10.26 -7.40 3.52
CA SER A 436 -9.31 -6.88 4.51
C SER A 436 -7.97 -7.65 4.51
N GLU A 437 -8.00 -8.98 4.46
CA GLU A 437 -6.77 -9.79 4.39
C GLU A 437 -5.98 -9.52 3.11
N SER A 438 -6.68 -9.30 1.99
CA SER A 438 -6.07 -8.98 0.70
C SER A 438 -5.45 -7.58 0.68
N LEU A 439 -6.16 -6.57 1.22
CA LEU A 439 -5.62 -5.22 1.40
C LEU A 439 -4.37 -5.23 2.28
N HIS A 440 -4.37 -5.98 3.39
CA HIS A 440 -3.20 -6.15 4.27
C HIS A 440 -2.00 -6.83 3.59
N LYS A 441 -2.21 -7.51 2.46
CA LYS A 441 -1.17 -8.12 1.62
C LYS A 441 -0.70 -7.19 0.49
N GLY A 442 -1.28 -5.99 0.38
CA GLY A 442 -0.98 -5.03 -0.68
C GLY A 442 -1.62 -5.38 -2.03
N ALA A 443 -2.71 -6.16 -2.04
CA ALA A 443 -3.54 -6.36 -3.22
C ALA A 443 -4.54 -5.20 -3.39
N LYS A 444 -4.97 -4.95 -4.63
CA LYS A 444 -6.05 -4.02 -4.96
C LYS A 444 -7.39 -4.74 -4.86
N VAL A 445 -8.32 -4.23 -4.06
CA VAL A 445 -9.67 -4.80 -3.92
C VAL A 445 -10.70 -3.87 -4.55
N ILE A 446 -11.54 -4.40 -5.43
CA ILE A 446 -12.60 -3.68 -6.14
C ILE A 446 -13.94 -4.28 -5.75
N PHE A 447 -14.85 -3.47 -5.23
CA PHE A 447 -16.24 -3.89 -5.04
C PHE A 447 -17.11 -3.43 -6.21
N LEU A 448 -17.87 -4.35 -6.79
CA LEU A 448 -18.94 -4.06 -7.73
C LEU A 448 -20.26 -4.01 -6.97
N VAL A 449 -20.84 -2.81 -6.87
CA VAL A 449 -22.03 -2.57 -6.05
C VAL A 449 -23.29 -2.89 -6.86
N HIS A 450 -23.99 -3.98 -6.52
CA HIS A 450 -25.29 -4.28 -7.12
C HIS A 450 -26.41 -3.41 -6.54
N ASP A 451 -26.62 -3.47 -5.23
CA ASP A 451 -27.73 -2.83 -4.55
C ASP A 451 -27.35 -2.46 -3.12
N ILE A 452 -27.60 -1.23 -2.69
CA ILE A 452 -27.34 -0.75 -1.32
C ILE A 452 -28.63 -0.83 -0.50
N GLN A 453 -28.69 -1.77 0.44
CA GLN A 453 -29.91 -2.08 1.20
C GLN A 453 -30.31 -0.94 2.16
N CYS A 454 -29.33 -0.24 2.75
CA CYS A 454 -29.60 0.88 3.64
C CYS A 454 -30.24 2.07 2.91
N ILE A 455 -29.93 2.27 1.62
CA ILE A 455 -30.58 3.28 0.78
C ILE A 455 -31.95 2.77 0.31
N ARG A 456 -32.05 1.50 -0.10
CA ARG A 456 -33.30 0.88 -0.59
C ARG A 456 -34.40 0.83 0.46
N PHE A 457 -34.08 0.44 1.69
CA PHE A 457 -35.07 0.21 2.75
C PHE A 457 -35.03 1.24 3.88
N ASN A 458 -34.19 2.28 3.76
CA ASN A 458 -33.96 3.27 4.82
C ASN A 458 -33.61 2.63 6.19
N LYS A 459 -32.79 1.56 6.16
CA LYS A 459 -32.39 0.74 7.34
C LYS A 459 -30.92 0.94 7.71
N LYS A 460 -30.51 0.46 8.89
CA LYS A 460 -29.22 0.73 9.58
C LYS A 460 -27.96 0.82 8.68
N THR A 461 -27.05 1.70 9.07
CA THR A 461 -25.82 2.16 8.39
C THR A 461 -24.62 1.21 8.38
N GLY A 462 -24.71 0.02 8.99
CA GLY A 462 -23.56 -0.89 9.12
C GLY A 462 -22.94 -1.32 7.78
N GLU A 463 -23.77 -1.35 6.73
CA GLU A 463 -23.41 -1.59 5.34
C GLU A 463 -22.44 -0.53 4.78
N ILE A 464 -22.63 0.74 5.14
CA ILE A 464 -21.82 1.86 4.64
C ILE A 464 -20.37 1.73 5.08
N LYS A 465 -20.12 1.29 6.32
CA LYS A 465 -18.75 1.07 6.82
C LYS A 465 -18.01 0.00 6.02
N LYS A 466 -18.72 -1.02 5.54
CA LYS A 466 -18.15 -2.13 4.76
C LYS A 466 -17.63 -1.68 3.40
N LEU A 467 -18.22 -0.63 2.79
CA LEU A 467 -17.74 -0.04 1.54
C LEU A 467 -16.34 0.59 1.64
N ASN A 468 -15.94 0.97 2.86
CA ASN A 468 -14.61 1.54 3.11
C ASN A 468 -13.49 0.48 3.18
N ASN A 469 -13.83 -0.79 3.03
CA ASN A 469 -12.90 -1.92 3.02
C ASN A 469 -12.53 -2.37 1.59
N ALA A 470 -12.36 -1.41 0.69
CA ALA A 470 -11.95 -1.64 -0.70
C ALA A 470 -10.98 -0.56 -1.16
N SER A 471 -10.23 -0.83 -2.22
CA SER A 471 -9.40 0.17 -2.90
C SER A 471 -10.20 1.01 -3.89
N LEU A 472 -11.29 0.47 -4.43
CA LEU A 472 -12.17 1.11 -5.41
C LEU A 472 -13.58 0.53 -5.34
N LEU A 473 -14.58 1.37 -5.55
CA LEU A 473 -15.97 0.96 -5.74
C LEU A 473 -16.41 1.24 -7.18
N LEU A 474 -17.06 0.26 -7.81
CA LEU A 474 -17.82 0.44 -9.03
C LEU A 474 -19.29 0.57 -8.65
N VAL A 475 -19.85 1.78 -8.83
CA VAL A 475 -21.24 2.12 -8.52
C VAL A 475 -21.98 2.45 -9.81
N HIS A 476 -23.30 2.34 -9.84
CA HIS A 476 -24.02 2.46 -11.11
C HIS A 476 -24.26 3.90 -11.56
N THR A 477 -24.62 4.81 -10.67
CA THR A 477 -25.07 6.14 -11.08
C THR A 477 -24.35 7.23 -10.31
N GLN A 478 -24.35 8.44 -10.87
CA GLN A 478 -23.79 9.61 -10.19
C GLN A 478 -24.56 9.95 -8.92
N ALA A 479 -25.89 9.76 -8.91
CA ALA A 479 -26.72 9.95 -7.72
C ALA A 479 -26.35 8.97 -6.60
N MET A 480 -26.11 7.70 -6.90
CA MET A 480 -25.62 6.72 -5.92
C MET A 480 -24.25 7.12 -5.36
N LYS A 481 -23.33 7.55 -6.23
CA LYS A 481 -22.01 8.02 -5.81
C LYS A 481 -22.12 9.18 -4.82
N GLN A 482 -22.90 10.21 -5.16
CA GLN A 482 -23.13 11.37 -4.29
C GLN A 482 -23.74 10.94 -2.95
N LYS A 483 -24.77 10.08 -2.99
CA LYS A 483 -25.42 9.63 -1.77
C LYS A 483 -24.50 8.84 -0.85
N LEU A 484 -23.65 8.00 -1.40
CA LEU A 484 -22.67 7.24 -0.62
C LEU A 484 -21.60 8.16 -0.02
N THR A 485 -21.16 9.19 -0.74
CA THR A 485 -20.25 10.21 -0.17
C THR A 485 -20.89 10.94 1.00
N GLU A 486 -22.15 11.37 0.90
CA GLU A 486 -22.90 11.98 2.02
C GLU A 486 -23.00 11.06 3.24
N LEU A 487 -23.15 9.75 3.01
CA LEU A 487 -23.24 8.75 4.07
C LEU A 487 -21.87 8.39 4.68
N GLY A 488 -20.76 8.98 4.22
CA GLY A 488 -19.43 8.82 4.79
C GLY A 488 -18.55 7.76 4.13
N VAL A 489 -18.85 7.37 2.88
CA VAL A 489 -17.93 6.53 2.08
C VAL A 489 -16.75 7.38 1.61
N THR A 490 -15.54 6.96 1.98
CA THR A 490 -14.28 7.62 1.62
C THR A 490 -13.53 6.90 0.51
N THR A 491 -13.88 5.65 0.21
CA THR A 491 -13.29 4.90 -0.91
C THR A 491 -13.57 5.59 -2.25
N PRO A 492 -12.57 5.68 -3.15
CA PRO A 492 -12.79 6.15 -4.51
C PRO A 492 -13.92 5.39 -5.22
N MET A 493 -14.75 6.11 -5.97
CA MET A 493 -15.91 5.57 -6.69
C MET A 493 -15.85 5.91 -8.18
N LYS A 494 -16.02 4.89 -9.04
CA LYS A 494 -16.22 5.03 -10.49
C LYS A 494 -17.65 4.65 -10.86
N VAL A 495 -18.27 5.45 -11.73
CA VAL A 495 -19.64 5.25 -12.22
C VAL A 495 -19.61 4.30 -13.43
N LEU A 496 -20.32 3.19 -13.33
CA LEU A 496 -20.47 2.16 -14.36
C LEU A 496 -21.61 2.48 -15.35
N GLN A 497 -22.58 3.32 -14.96
CA GLN A 497 -23.83 3.61 -15.66
C GLN A 497 -24.86 2.46 -15.60
N LEU A 498 -24.71 1.42 -16.42
CA LEU A 498 -25.62 0.28 -16.49
C LEU A 498 -24.86 -1.04 -16.29
N PHE A 499 -25.55 -2.08 -15.81
CA PHE A 499 -25.04 -3.44 -15.98
C PHE A 499 -25.09 -3.81 -17.47
N ASP A 500 -24.04 -4.48 -17.94
CA ASP A 500 -24.07 -5.16 -19.22
C ASP A 500 -25.13 -6.29 -19.21
N TYR A 501 -25.62 -6.65 -20.39
CA TYR A 501 -26.63 -7.69 -20.56
C TYR A 501 -26.30 -8.53 -21.79
N TYR A 502 -25.66 -9.67 -21.60
CA TYR A 502 -25.24 -10.52 -22.72
C TYR A 502 -26.42 -11.26 -23.32
N SER A 503 -26.61 -11.13 -24.63
CA SER A 503 -27.53 -11.97 -25.39
C SER A 503 -27.03 -12.15 -26.82
N SER A 504 -27.15 -13.39 -27.31
CA SER A 504 -26.87 -13.77 -28.69
C SER A 504 -28.11 -13.82 -29.58
N SER A 505 -29.32 -13.62 -29.02
CA SER A 505 -30.55 -13.60 -29.81
C SER A 505 -30.51 -12.46 -30.83
N ALA A 506 -31.12 -12.69 -31.99
CA ALA A 506 -31.28 -11.65 -33.00
C ALA A 506 -32.07 -10.48 -32.41
N ILE A 507 -31.63 -9.26 -32.70
CA ILE A 507 -32.42 -8.07 -32.35
C ILE A 507 -33.56 -7.97 -33.36
N VAL A 508 -34.79 -7.79 -32.87
CA VAL A 508 -35.99 -7.56 -33.67
C VAL A 508 -35.72 -6.49 -34.74
N ASP A 509 -36.25 -6.64 -35.96
CA ASP A 509 -36.00 -5.70 -37.05
C ASP A 509 -36.47 -4.29 -36.69
N ILE A 510 -35.75 -3.26 -37.13
CA ILE A 510 -36.10 -1.86 -36.82
C ILE A 510 -37.53 -1.56 -37.29
N LYS A 511 -37.93 -2.04 -38.48
CA LYS A 511 -39.26 -1.79 -39.02
C LYS A 511 -40.35 -2.41 -38.15
N GLU A 512 -40.09 -3.56 -37.55
CA GLU A 512 -41.01 -4.20 -36.62
C GLU A 512 -41.10 -3.40 -35.32
N THR A 513 -39.97 -2.99 -34.72
CA THR A 513 -39.98 -2.12 -33.53
C THR A 513 -40.76 -0.81 -33.78
N LEU A 514 -40.60 -0.20 -34.96
CA LEU A 514 -41.31 1.02 -35.33
C LEU A 514 -42.83 0.83 -35.41
N GLN A 515 -43.30 -0.33 -35.86
CA GLN A 515 -44.74 -0.67 -35.87
C GLN A 515 -45.32 -0.80 -34.45
N HIS A 516 -44.47 -1.09 -33.46
CA HIS A 516 -44.85 -1.24 -32.07
C HIS A 516 -44.80 0.08 -31.26
N LYS A 517 -44.74 1.26 -31.89
CA LYS A 517 -44.68 2.57 -31.21
C LYS A 517 -45.72 2.76 -30.10
N ALA A 518 -46.90 2.16 -30.24
CA ALA A 518 -47.99 2.22 -29.26
C ALA A 518 -47.89 1.16 -28.14
N ASP A 519 -46.85 0.32 -28.11
CA ASP A 519 -46.71 -0.77 -27.16
C ASP A 519 -45.63 -0.46 -26.11
N ILE A 520 -46.03 -0.42 -24.85
CA ILE A 520 -45.15 -0.23 -23.69
C ILE A 520 -44.92 -1.56 -23.00
N VAL A 521 -43.69 -2.03 -23.00
CA VAL A 521 -43.26 -3.27 -22.39
C VAL A 521 -42.90 -3.06 -20.92
N PHE A 522 -43.42 -3.93 -20.05
CA PHE A 522 -42.95 -4.08 -18.68
C PHE A 522 -42.60 -5.55 -18.39
N ALA A 523 -41.35 -5.81 -18.01
CA ALA A 523 -40.79 -7.15 -17.88
C ALA A 523 -40.17 -7.33 -16.49
N GLY A 524 -40.61 -8.34 -15.74
CA GLY A 524 -40.06 -8.65 -14.42
C GLY A 524 -40.98 -9.50 -13.55
N ASN A 525 -40.75 -9.47 -12.23
CA ASN A 525 -41.70 -10.08 -11.30
C ASN A 525 -42.93 -9.15 -11.16
N LEU A 526 -44.00 -9.49 -11.87
CA LEU A 526 -45.23 -8.69 -11.91
C LEU A 526 -45.94 -8.73 -10.55
N SER A 527 -45.89 -9.88 -9.84
CA SER A 527 -46.52 -10.02 -8.51
C SER A 527 -45.99 -9.05 -7.46
N LYS A 528 -44.74 -8.58 -7.60
CA LYS A 528 -44.09 -7.60 -6.72
C LYS A 528 -44.28 -6.15 -7.13
N SER A 529 -44.80 -5.90 -8.33
CA SER A 529 -44.87 -4.56 -8.92
C SER A 529 -46.21 -3.92 -8.54
N GLU A 530 -46.29 -3.32 -7.34
CA GLU A 530 -47.55 -2.84 -6.78
C GLU A 530 -48.30 -1.85 -7.67
N PHE A 531 -47.60 -0.96 -8.37
CA PHE A 531 -48.21 0.00 -9.31
C PHE A 531 -49.08 -0.66 -10.39
N LEU A 532 -48.82 -1.92 -10.77
CA LEU A 532 -49.63 -2.62 -11.77
C LEU A 532 -51.09 -2.75 -11.32
N LYS A 533 -51.35 -2.87 -10.02
CA LYS A 533 -52.72 -2.90 -9.47
C LYS A 533 -53.48 -1.60 -9.72
N ASN A 534 -52.76 -0.48 -9.79
CA ASN A 534 -53.31 0.83 -10.15
C ASN A 534 -53.39 0.98 -11.67
N LEU A 535 -52.39 0.52 -12.41
CA LEU A 535 -52.36 0.56 -13.88
C LEU A 535 -53.54 -0.21 -14.49
N ILE A 536 -53.88 -1.38 -13.96
CA ILE A 536 -55.03 -2.19 -14.40
C ILE A 536 -56.36 -1.49 -14.11
N LYS A 537 -56.41 -0.52 -13.20
CA LYS A 537 -57.64 0.26 -12.94
C LYS A 537 -57.69 1.54 -13.74
N ASP A 538 -56.58 1.93 -14.36
CA ASP A 538 -56.47 3.15 -15.12
C ASP A 538 -57.18 3.04 -16.47
N LYS A 539 -57.81 4.14 -16.89
CA LYS A 539 -58.50 4.26 -18.18
C LYS A 539 -58.01 5.46 -18.97
N THR A 540 -56.87 6.04 -18.60
CA THR A 540 -56.41 7.31 -19.16
C THR A 540 -55.52 7.15 -20.39
N ASN A 541 -55.22 5.89 -20.76
CA ASN A 541 -54.27 5.51 -21.79
C ASN A 541 -54.95 4.64 -22.87
N GLU A 542 -55.87 5.22 -23.64
CA GLU A 542 -56.76 4.46 -24.54
C GLU A 542 -56.06 4.04 -25.85
N HIS A 543 -54.98 4.71 -26.23
CA HIS A 543 -54.34 4.55 -27.54
C HIS A 543 -53.02 3.77 -27.53
N ILE A 544 -52.65 3.19 -26.40
CA ILE A 544 -51.44 2.39 -26.23
C ILE A 544 -51.77 1.06 -25.59
N ARG A 545 -50.86 0.08 -25.70
CA ARG A 545 -50.98 -1.21 -25.03
C ARG A 545 -49.83 -1.43 -24.07
N PHE A 546 -50.10 -1.97 -22.89
CA PHE A 546 -49.09 -2.44 -21.95
C PHE A 546 -48.82 -3.93 -22.16
N ILE A 547 -47.61 -4.27 -22.59
CA ILE A 547 -47.19 -5.65 -22.82
C ILE A 547 -46.42 -6.16 -21.60
N LEU A 548 -47.00 -7.10 -20.86
CA LEU A 548 -46.47 -7.58 -19.59
C LEU A 548 -45.78 -8.94 -19.75
N TYR A 549 -44.54 -9.03 -19.27
CA TYR A 549 -43.75 -10.25 -19.25
C TYR A 549 -43.28 -10.59 -17.82
N GLY A 550 -43.42 -11.85 -17.43
CA GLY A 550 -42.87 -12.41 -16.19
C GLY A 550 -43.91 -12.95 -15.21
N ILE A 551 -43.51 -13.19 -13.96
CA ILE A 551 -44.30 -13.97 -12.99
C ILE A 551 -45.53 -13.16 -12.55
N LEU A 552 -46.73 -13.65 -12.89
CA LEU A 552 -48.00 -12.98 -12.63
C LEU A 552 -48.40 -12.98 -11.13
N GLY A 553 -48.24 -14.11 -10.44
CA GLY A 553 -48.75 -14.29 -9.08
C GLY A 553 -50.27 -14.14 -9.01
N ASP A 554 -50.76 -13.42 -8.00
CA ASP A 554 -52.19 -13.21 -7.76
C ASP A 554 -52.78 -11.99 -8.50
N LEU A 555 -52.04 -11.40 -9.45
CA LEU A 555 -52.56 -10.29 -10.25
C LEU A 555 -53.67 -10.80 -11.19
N ASN A 556 -54.88 -10.28 -11.01
CA ASN A 556 -55.98 -10.51 -11.94
C ASN A 556 -55.93 -9.50 -13.09
N LEU A 557 -55.79 -10.00 -14.31
CA LEU A 557 -55.77 -9.23 -15.57
C LEU A 557 -57.09 -9.34 -16.36
N GLU A 558 -58.10 -10.02 -15.82
CA GLU A 558 -59.41 -10.15 -16.45
C GLU A 558 -60.06 -8.77 -16.60
N ASN A 559 -60.57 -8.49 -17.80
CA ASN A 559 -61.35 -7.29 -18.17
C ASN A 559 -60.59 -5.97 -18.42
N HIS A 560 -59.31 -5.99 -18.80
CA HIS A 560 -58.63 -4.77 -19.28
C HIS A 560 -58.21 -4.84 -20.74
N GLY A 561 -58.75 -3.94 -21.57
CA GLY A 561 -58.63 -3.99 -23.03
C GLY A 561 -57.27 -3.56 -23.59
N ASN A 562 -56.45 -2.84 -22.82
CA ASN A 562 -55.15 -2.34 -23.29
C ASN A 562 -53.93 -3.07 -22.66
N ILE A 563 -54.16 -4.12 -21.85
CA ILE A 563 -53.08 -4.91 -21.23
C ILE A 563 -52.97 -6.27 -21.91
N VAL A 564 -51.75 -6.64 -22.32
CA VAL A 564 -51.45 -7.92 -22.97
C VAL A 564 -50.39 -8.67 -22.18
N TYR A 565 -50.77 -9.78 -21.57
CA TYR A 565 -49.82 -10.66 -20.88
C TYR A 565 -49.18 -11.66 -21.85
N LYS A 566 -47.86 -11.76 -21.83
CA LYS A 566 -47.05 -12.61 -22.72
C LYS A 566 -46.35 -13.77 -22.02
N GLY A 567 -46.66 -14.03 -20.75
CA GLY A 567 -46.06 -15.12 -19.99
C GLY A 567 -44.68 -14.79 -19.43
N VAL A 568 -43.98 -15.83 -18.95
CA VAL A 568 -42.61 -15.72 -18.43
C VAL A 568 -41.62 -15.88 -19.58
N PHE A 569 -40.67 -14.95 -19.71
CA PHE A 569 -39.63 -15.00 -20.74
C PHE A 569 -38.33 -15.59 -20.19
N ASN A 570 -37.51 -16.15 -21.08
CA ASN A 570 -36.15 -16.58 -20.74
C ASN A 570 -35.22 -15.35 -20.82
N PRO A 571 -34.52 -14.97 -19.72
CA PRO A 571 -33.59 -13.84 -19.73
C PRO A 571 -32.49 -13.91 -20.81
N ASP A 572 -32.04 -15.10 -21.21
CA ASP A 572 -31.04 -15.20 -22.27
C ASP A 572 -31.62 -14.96 -23.68
N ASP A 573 -32.94 -15.15 -23.82
CA ASP A 573 -33.66 -15.02 -25.09
C ASP A 573 -34.38 -13.68 -25.23
N THR A 574 -33.60 -12.66 -25.60
CA THR A 574 -34.09 -11.28 -25.72
C THR A 574 -34.99 -11.04 -26.94
N SER A 575 -35.05 -11.94 -27.93
CA SER A 575 -35.94 -11.78 -29.09
C SER A 575 -37.41 -12.04 -28.79
N SER A 576 -37.71 -12.66 -27.63
CA SER A 576 -39.08 -12.87 -27.16
C SER A 576 -39.77 -11.58 -26.67
N ILE A 577 -38.98 -10.55 -26.36
CA ILE A 577 -39.48 -9.26 -25.91
C ILE A 577 -39.73 -8.37 -27.12
N ILE A 578 -41.01 -8.16 -27.42
CA ILE A 578 -41.46 -7.36 -28.56
C ILE A 578 -42.30 -6.20 -28.02
N GLY A 579 -41.95 -4.99 -28.43
CA GLY A 579 -42.71 -3.77 -28.15
C GLY A 579 -41.93 -2.52 -28.53
N GLY A 580 -42.55 -1.35 -28.37
CA GLY A 580 -41.99 -0.08 -28.81
C GLY A 580 -41.27 0.71 -27.72
N TRP A 581 -41.63 0.49 -26.45
CA TRP A 581 -41.03 1.21 -25.33
C TRP A 581 -40.74 0.27 -24.16
N GLY A 582 -39.63 0.48 -23.47
CA GLY A 582 -39.26 -0.25 -22.27
C GLY A 582 -39.54 0.57 -21.01
N LEU A 583 -40.51 0.15 -20.20
CA LEU A 583 -40.91 0.89 -19.00
C LEU A 583 -40.01 0.57 -17.80
N VAL A 584 -39.32 1.59 -17.30
CA VAL A 584 -38.58 1.53 -16.03
C VAL A 584 -39.39 2.28 -14.97
N TRP A 585 -40.24 1.51 -14.28
CA TRP A 585 -41.12 2.01 -13.22
C TRP A 585 -41.17 1.04 -12.05
N ASP A 586 -41.33 1.58 -10.84
CA ASP A 586 -41.54 0.83 -9.60
C ASP A 586 -42.21 1.75 -8.57
N GLY A 587 -42.82 1.16 -7.55
CA GLY A 587 -43.55 1.87 -6.49
C GLY A 587 -45.01 1.48 -6.36
N TYR A 588 -45.74 2.23 -5.54
CA TYR A 588 -47.11 1.89 -5.17
C TYR A 588 -48.16 2.24 -6.23
N ASP A 589 -47.92 3.26 -7.04
CA ASP A 589 -48.92 3.79 -7.97
C ASP A 589 -48.33 4.28 -9.30
N ILE A 590 -49.22 4.73 -10.18
CA ILE A 590 -48.91 5.22 -11.53
C ILE A 590 -48.56 6.72 -11.56
N TYR A 591 -48.77 7.45 -10.46
CA TYR A 591 -48.55 8.89 -10.37
C TYR A 591 -47.11 9.23 -9.98
N SER A 592 -46.46 8.34 -9.23
CA SER A 592 -45.11 8.56 -8.71
C SER A 592 -44.43 7.24 -8.35
N CYS A 593 -43.09 7.25 -8.31
CA CYS A 593 -42.32 6.11 -7.83
C CYS A 593 -42.00 6.26 -6.34
N THR A 594 -42.96 5.89 -5.48
CA THR A 594 -42.83 5.92 -4.00
C THR A 594 -42.68 4.51 -3.41
N GLY A 595 -42.51 4.40 -2.09
CA GLY A 595 -42.19 3.13 -1.42
C GLY A 595 -40.71 2.75 -1.53
N ASP A 596 -40.31 1.65 -0.91
CA ASP A 596 -38.89 1.25 -0.81
C ASP A 596 -38.24 1.09 -2.20
N TYR A 597 -38.90 0.36 -3.11
CA TYR A 597 -38.37 0.12 -4.47
C TYR A 597 -38.51 1.34 -5.40
N GLY A 598 -39.65 2.04 -5.36
CA GLY A 598 -39.87 3.25 -6.16
C GLY A 598 -38.89 4.37 -5.78
N ASN A 599 -38.71 4.62 -4.48
CA ASN A 599 -37.76 5.63 -4.01
C ASN A 599 -36.31 5.29 -4.38
N TYR A 600 -35.98 3.99 -4.46
CA TYR A 600 -34.65 3.54 -4.83
C TYR A 600 -34.27 3.85 -6.29
N LEU A 601 -35.24 4.06 -7.18
CA LEU A 601 -35.01 4.48 -8.57
C LEU A 601 -34.26 5.81 -8.70
N ARG A 602 -34.30 6.66 -7.66
CA ARG A 602 -33.50 7.89 -7.58
C ARG A 602 -32.00 7.63 -7.47
N TYR A 603 -31.58 6.39 -7.21
CA TYR A 603 -30.18 6.04 -6.98
C TYR A 603 -29.70 4.88 -7.86
N ASN A 604 -30.52 3.86 -8.13
CA ASN A 604 -30.05 2.68 -8.86
C ASN A 604 -30.20 2.80 -10.39
N ALA A 605 -29.38 2.04 -11.10
CA ALA A 605 -29.62 1.72 -12.50
C ALA A 605 -30.43 0.43 -12.60
N SER A 606 -31.68 0.53 -13.04
CA SER A 606 -32.53 -0.66 -13.20
C SER A 606 -31.97 -1.61 -14.25
N HIS A 607 -31.84 -2.90 -13.90
CA HIS A 607 -31.42 -3.93 -14.86
C HIS A 607 -32.41 -4.09 -16.03
N LYS A 608 -33.67 -3.66 -15.86
CA LYS A 608 -34.67 -3.62 -16.95
C LYS A 608 -34.26 -2.62 -18.03
N ALA A 609 -33.61 -1.52 -17.68
CA ALA A 609 -33.11 -0.56 -18.66
C ALA A 609 -32.10 -1.24 -19.60
N SER A 610 -31.16 -2.02 -19.05
CA SER A 610 -30.22 -2.81 -19.84
C SER A 610 -30.94 -3.80 -20.75
N LEU A 611 -31.93 -4.54 -20.22
CA LEU A 611 -32.74 -5.49 -20.98
C LEU A 611 -33.40 -4.85 -22.21
N TYR A 612 -34.08 -3.72 -22.04
CA TYR A 612 -34.78 -3.06 -23.15
C TYR A 612 -33.82 -2.51 -24.19
N LEU A 613 -32.72 -1.89 -23.76
CA LEU A 613 -31.70 -1.39 -24.68
C LEU A 613 -31.08 -2.52 -25.50
N VAL A 614 -30.81 -3.69 -24.91
CA VAL A 614 -30.32 -4.84 -25.69
C VAL A 614 -31.36 -5.42 -26.64
N CYS A 615 -32.66 -5.27 -26.37
CA CYS A 615 -33.73 -5.54 -27.32
C CYS A 615 -33.85 -4.47 -28.42
N GLY A 616 -33.11 -3.36 -28.32
CA GLY A 616 -33.19 -2.24 -29.26
C GLY A 616 -34.40 -1.33 -29.03
N ILE A 617 -34.96 -1.35 -27.83
CA ILE A 617 -36.20 -0.65 -27.46
C ILE A 617 -35.84 0.59 -26.62
N PRO A 618 -36.34 1.80 -26.98
CA PRO A 618 -36.11 3.01 -26.19
C PRO A 618 -36.85 2.98 -24.85
N LEU A 619 -36.40 3.79 -23.90
CA LEU A 619 -36.84 3.75 -22.51
C LEU A 619 -37.95 4.77 -22.19
N ILE A 620 -38.82 4.40 -21.26
CA ILE A 620 -39.68 5.34 -20.52
C ILE A 620 -39.24 5.29 -19.07
N VAL A 621 -38.78 6.42 -18.53
CA VAL A 621 -38.28 6.50 -17.15
C VAL A 621 -38.98 7.59 -16.37
N TRP A 622 -39.07 7.40 -15.06
CA TRP A 622 -39.63 8.40 -14.17
C TRP A 622 -38.73 9.64 -14.05
N THR A 623 -39.33 10.83 -13.89
CA THR A 623 -38.64 12.13 -13.87
C THR A 623 -37.58 12.25 -12.78
N GLU A 624 -37.79 11.64 -11.62
CA GLU A 624 -36.80 11.66 -10.53
C GLU A 624 -35.85 10.44 -10.55
N SER A 625 -35.93 9.58 -11.57
CA SER A 625 -35.01 8.46 -11.70
C SER A 625 -33.57 8.95 -11.90
N SER A 626 -32.61 8.23 -11.33
CA SER A 626 -31.17 8.48 -11.58
C SER A 626 -30.76 8.31 -13.06
N LEU A 627 -31.61 7.68 -13.88
CA LEU A 627 -31.39 7.53 -15.32
C LEU A 627 -32.01 8.66 -16.16
N ALA A 628 -32.84 9.54 -15.58
CA ALA A 628 -33.64 10.51 -16.34
C ALA A 628 -32.78 11.45 -17.20
N SER A 629 -31.75 12.07 -16.62
CA SER A 629 -30.85 12.97 -17.35
C SER A 629 -30.08 12.24 -18.45
N TRP A 630 -29.62 11.02 -18.17
CA TRP A 630 -28.87 10.21 -19.13
C TRP A 630 -29.74 9.77 -20.32
N VAL A 631 -31.00 9.39 -20.07
CA VAL A 631 -31.95 9.00 -21.12
C VAL A 631 -32.20 10.12 -22.12
N VAL A 632 -32.37 11.35 -21.62
CA VAL A 632 -32.55 12.54 -22.46
C VAL A 632 -31.26 12.89 -23.20
N GLN A 633 -30.11 12.86 -22.52
CA GLN A 633 -28.81 13.21 -23.11
C GLN A 633 -28.40 12.29 -24.25
N GLU A 634 -28.60 10.97 -24.09
CA GLU A 634 -28.29 10.00 -25.14
C GLU A 634 -29.39 9.88 -26.21
N GLY A 635 -30.54 10.53 -26.00
CA GLY A 635 -31.68 10.46 -26.90
C GLY A 635 -32.21 9.04 -27.05
N ILE A 636 -32.31 8.28 -25.97
CA ILE A 636 -32.65 6.83 -25.96
C ILE A 636 -34.03 6.55 -25.37
N GLY A 637 -34.85 7.59 -25.18
CA GLY A 637 -36.14 7.46 -24.53
C GLY A 637 -36.75 8.78 -24.09
N ILE A 638 -37.82 8.67 -23.32
CA ILE A 638 -38.55 9.80 -22.74
C ILE A 638 -38.60 9.71 -21.22
N VAL A 639 -38.83 10.87 -20.61
CA VAL A 639 -38.94 11.05 -19.16
C VAL A 639 -40.34 11.53 -18.84
N VAL A 640 -41.01 10.86 -17.91
CA VAL A 640 -42.40 11.17 -17.55
C VAL A 640 -42.56 11.28 -16.03
N PRO A 641 -43.41 12.22 -15.53
CA PRO A 641 -43.64 12.34 -14.10
C PRO A 641 -44.67 11.33 -13.59
N THR A 642 -45.58 10.89 -14.46
CA THR A 642 -46.69 9.97 -14.21
C THR A 642 -46.92 9.09 -15.45
N LEU A 643 -47.51 7.91 -15.27
CA LEU A 643 -47.99 7.06 -16.37
C LEU A 643 -49.40 7.43 -16.84
N LYS A 644 -50.05 8.40 -16.19
CA LYS A 644 -51.36 8.92 -16.61
C LYS A 644 -51.19 9.75 -17.89
N HIS A 645 -52.05 9.52 -18.89
CA HIS A 645 -52.00 10.22 -20.19
C HIS A 645 -50.62 10.13 -20.89
N ILE A 646 -49.94 9.00 -20.74
CA ILE A 646 -48.65 8.81 -21.41
C ILE A 646 -48.82 8.57 -22.91
N ASP A 647 -50.00 8.13 -23.33
CA ASP A 647 -50.38 8.03 -24.74
C ASP A 647 -50.35 9.39 -25.46
N ASP A 648 -50.77 10.49 -24.81
CA ASP A 648 -50.63 11.85 -25.36
C ASP A 648 -49.18 12.17 -25.73
N ILE A 649 -48.23 11.80 -24.86
CA ILE A 649 -46.80 12.02 -25.11
C ILE A 649 -46.33 11.17 -26.29
N ILE A 650 -46.72 9.89 -26.33
CA ILE A 650 -46.32 8.95 -27.39
C ILE A 650 -46.91 9.35 -28.76
N GLN A 651 -48.15 9.84 -28.79
CA GLN A 651 -48.81 10.31 -30.01
C GLN A 651 -48.19 11.59 -30.55
N ASN A 652 -47.83 12.53 -29.68
CA ASN A 652 -47.25 13.81 -30.08
C ASN A 652 -45.79 13.71 -30.56
N LEU A 653 -45.10 12.59 -30.29
CA LEU A 653 -43.78 12.33 -30.87
C LEU A 653 -43.90 12.08 -32.38
N SER A 654 -43.09 12.77 -33.17
CA SER A 654 -42.98 12.46 -34.60
C SER A 654 -42.38 11.07 -34.81
N ASN A 655 -42.69 10.44 -35.95
CA ASN A 655 -42.10 9.14 -36.30
C ASN A 655 -40.58 9.23 -36.45
N GLN A 656 -40.06 10.36 -36.93
CA GLN A 656 -38.62 10.60 -37.02
C GLN A 656 -37.95 10.63 -35.64
N GLN A 657 -38.50 11.39 -34.67
CA GLN A 657 -37.96 11.43 -33.31
C GLN A 657 -37.95 10.05 -32.66
N TYR A 658 -39.02 9.28 -32.86
CA TYR A 658 -39.09 7.91 -32.33
C TYR A 658 -38.07 6.98 -32.99
N GLU A 659 -37.91 7.06 -34.31
CA GLU A 659 -36.90 6.28 -35.04
C GLU A 659 -35.47 6.59 -34.59
N GLU A 660 -35.15 7.87 -34.38
CA GLU A 660 -33.86 8.29 -33.82
C GLU A 660 -33.62 7.67 -32.43
N MET A 661 -34.64 7.64 -31.56
CA MET A 661 -34.54 7.00 -30.25
C MET A 661 -34.31 5.49 -30.34
N VAL A 662 -34.98 4.80 -31.28
CA VAL A 662 -34.78 3.36 -31.54
C VAL A 662 -33.35 3.10 -32.01
N LEU A 663 -32.82 3.90 -32.94
CA LEU A 663 -31.45 3.78 -33.42
C LEU A 663 -30.42 4.00 -32.31
N ASN A 664 -30.63 5.01 -31.46
CA ASN A 664 -29.76 5.28 -30.31
C ASN A 664 -29.82 4.17 -29.27
N ALA A 665 -31.02 3.65 -28.97
CA ALA A 665 -31.20 2.52 -28.05
C ALA A 665 -30.43 1.29 -28.55
N ARG A 666 -30.54 0.96 -29.85
CA ARG A 666 -29.78 -0.14 -30.48
C ARG A 666 -28.27 0.07 -30.41
N ARG A 667 -27.78 1.29 -30.65
CA ARG A 667 -26.35 1.62 -30.55
C ARG A 667 -25.79 1.28 -29.16
N ILE A 668 -26.50 1.68 -28.10
CA ILE A 668 -26.10 1.38 -26.72
C ILE A 668 -26.29 -0.10 -26.41
N GLY A 669 -27.42 -0.69 -26.80
CA GLY A 669 -27.70 -2.11 -26.64
C GLY A 669 -26.61 -3.02 -27.21
N MET A 670 -26.04 -2.67 -28.37
CA MET A 670 -24.94 -3.40 -28.97
C MET A 670 -23.65 -3.39 -28.13
N GLN A 671 -23.43 -2.35 -27.33
CA GLN A 671 -22.30 -2.28 -26.40
C GLN A 671 -22.56 -3.15 -25.17
N LEU A 672 -23.76 -3.04 -24.58
CA LEU A 672 -24.18 -3.83 -23.43
C LEU A 672 -24.17 -5.34 -23.71
N ARG A 673 -24.55 -5.76 -24.92
CA ARG A 673 -24.49 -7.16 -25.37
C ARG A 673 -23.09 -7.76 -25.37
N LYS A 674 -22.04 -6.93 -25.37
CA LYS A 674 -20.63 -7.33 -25.46
C LYS A 674 -19.85 -7.16 -24.14
N GLY A 675 -20.51 -6.66 -23.09
CA GLY A 675 -19.85 -6.41 -21.81
C GLY A 675 -19.00 -5.14 -21.79
N GLU A 676 -19.19 -4.21 -22.73
CA GLU A 676 -18.26 -3.08 -22.92
C GLU A 676 -18.21 -2.14 -21.71
N TYR A 677 -19.31 -1.96 -20.98
CA TYR A 677 -19.38 -0.99 -19.88
C TYR A 677 -18.49 -1.45 -18.70
N LEU A 678 -18.61 -2.71 -18.30
CA LEU A 678 -17.78 -3.27 -17.26
C LEU A 678 -16.33 -3.46 -17.73
N ARG A 679 -16.10 -3.85 -18.99
CA ARG A 679 -14.74 -3.95 -19.56
C ARG A 679 -14.01 -2.62 -19.48
N GLN A 680 -14.62 -1.53 -19.93
CA GLN A 680 -14.02 -0.20 -19.86
C GLN A 680 -13.84 0.27 -18.42
N SER A 681 -14.76 -0.11 -17.53
CA SER A 681 -14.65 0.20 -16.11
C SER A 681 -13.42 -0.44 -15.47
N LEU A 682 -13.11 -1.70 -15.82
CA LEU A 682 -12.00 -2.50 -15.28
C LEU A 682 -10.65 -2.36 -16.02
N LYS A 683 -10.60 -1.78 -17.22
CA LYS A 683 -9.33 -1.62 -17.98
C LYS A 683 -8.33 -0.68 -17.29
N ASN A 684 -8.80 0.29 -16.52
CA ASN A 684 -7.99 1.34 -15.88
C ASN A 684 -8.05 1.27 -14.34
N THR A 685 -8.18 0.05 -13.81
CA THR A 685 -8.17 -0.22 -12.36
C THR A 685 -6.96 -1.05 -12.00
#